data_AF-A0A0S7BNC7-F1
#
_entry.id   AF-A0A0S7BNC7-F1
#
_cell.length_a   1.000
_cell.length_b   1.000
_cell.length_c   1.000
_cell.angle_alpha   90.00
_cell.angle_beta   90.00
_cell.angle_gamma   90.00
#
_symmetry.space_group_name_H-M   'P 1'
#
loop_
_entity.id
_entity.type
_entity.pdbx_description
1 polymer ?
#
loop_
_entity_poly.entity_id
_entity_poly.type
_entity_poly.pdbx_seq_one_letter_code
_entity_poly.pdbx_strand_id
1 'polypeptide(L)'
;MTWLILLIFILLTILWTVHKIGAFRKLNNLHWFTYLIASLESLIMAIQVGVYCWPKFLITPQQYSDFVVGSIGFANQNKSVEFYTLYVTIFSFTIFFILLIILFANASENPKFFDGVNRIAIYGLTPALIMLGQSLRFSSTHFLLLVSSGTTALSVGIIFILLILFRFKLLQPDQARNLGIKFMLIVVFLGMSELGLGIFLRRLGIMSYRRGLITGLCVLIYLISLFLFKKQTQGIERKVNLGVLLSQLGVPLLFAVLFTPPARLLDGTTVILPYKPILLIFLLSLIIGTILDILRRFIRENKRGNSAIQIISPWALLAILIFLQSSKIYWPGIATDEYHYGEFYLPWWLFKQFGYLPYLDYEPARGLVNYVPGFLSWLFYDNSFGAQNLVINQFSAFYVFIAFFTSRWILGDFFAFLMAGSLFYYTGQPTGGIIVAIAALVIFYKSVTSGNPVRALWIWFGLSCIISFFQITECPIFVVATLPIAIWLLIQAFRQSKKNLWLSLGILSVIGIFVFFNKTTNALILSTLHYVLDQGGVNEVAHGIVWQLSENLTERVTSGYFWQLIRFSWLFLLIPTIVLLIRNRFDEATRINRILLMALLLMCLLIIPRAAGRIYADIYSKIGLASIGFVICGLPLVIIPNTHNARLRTVLPLCFAFIFGLIGMQEVQVQTALSIRGQIIEEPALAVSGDDYGFPSLGSKVMMDGNQLTRQIQLKKVIDRILEPQETYYDATNHTLDYGIQGRASPVTNPAPYNTPAFVQQVRVVEQLKQKQIPLALIQAENIFHDGGKLSMRDFTIYEYLIKEYLPFQDEFGRIWMIKRGEESRLSGTEYRIGTENEQLALLTQAFWNRDIQGIPAAWGNSVSGLLKHMSNPRNLLADQNTIEANAMQLLKNDQWEVTGPDPYIVLNFPKDFKCDLIYIETDNNISGNSMTVYWTDNRFPEFSEDQSVYFAANSRKFLIPMSSEPSWMLSDGITSLRIDLPDNYKGDIQLLKVYAYSRPGF
;
A
#
# COMPACT_ATOMS: atom_id res chain seq x y z
N MET A 1 24.66 40.60 16.14
CA MET A 1 26.09 40.86 15.86
C MET A 1 27.01 40.31 16.97
N THR A 2 26.72 40.54 18.25
CA THR A 2 27.55 40.12 19.41
C THR A 2 27.79 38.61 19.50
N TRP A 3 26.77 37.78 19.25
CA TRP A 3 26.90 36.32 19.23
C TRP A 3 27.75 35.80 18.07
N LEU A 4 27.69 36.44 16.90
CA LEU A 4 28.51 36.09 15.73
C LEU A 4 30.01 36.37 16.02
N ILE A 5 30.31 37.50 16.68
CA ILE A 5 31.66 37.87 17.09
C ILE A 5 32.22 36.88 18.13
N LEU A 6 31.41 36.50 19.13
CA LEU A 6 31.78 35.48 20.12
C LEU A 6 32.05 34.12 19.46
N LEU A 7 31.18 33.70 18.55
CA LEU A 7 31.32 32.46 17.77
C LEU A 7 32.60 32.47 16.94
N ILE A 8 32.89 33.55 16.23
CA ILE A 8 34.13 33.73 15.46
C ILE A 8 35.35 33.67 16.39
N PHE A 9 35.30 34.33 17.55
CA PHE A 9 36.40 34.32 18.52
C PHE A 9 36.69 32.92 19.07
N ILE A 10 35.66 32.15 19.41
CA ILE A 10 35.80 30.76 19.85
C ILE A 10 36.35 29.89 18.71
N LEU A 11 35.85 30.07 17.48
CA LEU A 11 36.33 29.34 16.30
C LEU A 11 37.82 29.59 16.06
N LEU A 12 38.25 30.85 16.11
CA LEU A 12 39.65 31.27 15.98
C LEU A 12 40.52 30.70 17.09
N THR A 13 40.01 30.67 18.34
CA THR A 13 40.73 30.09 19.48
C THR A 13 40.92 28.58 19.33
N ILE A 14 39.89 27.87 18.84
CA ILE A 14 39.97 26.43 18.54
C ILE A 14 40.96 26.19 17.40
N LEU A 15 40.85 26.91 16.29
CA LEU A 15 41.76 26.79 15.14
C LEU A 15 43.22 27.05 15.54
N TRP A 16 43.46 28.06 16.38
CA TRP A 16 44.77 28.36 16.95
C TRP A 16 45.29 27.24 17.85
N THR A 17 44.43 26.65 18.69
CA THR A 17 44.78 25.51 19.55
C THR A 17 45.14 24.28 18.74
N VAL A 18 44.36 23.96 17.70
CA VAL A 18 44.61 22.84 16.77
C VAL A 18 45.92 23.03 16.00
N HIS A 19 46.23 24.28 15.62
CA HIS A 19 47.52 24.65 15.04
C HIS A 19 48.69 24.41 16.00
N LYS A 20 48.56 24.84 17.26
CA LYS A 20 49.60 24.73 18.29
C LYS A 20 49.97 23.28 18.65
N ILE A 21 49.02 22.33 18.59
CA ILE A 21 49.27 20.92 18.92
C ILE A 21 49.85 20.14 17.70
N GLY A 22 50.14 20.82 16.58
CA GLY A 22 50.72 20.19 15.38
C GLY A 22 49.76 19.27 14.62
N ALA A 23 48.46 19.29 14.94
CA ALA A 23 47.45 18.42 14.34
C ALA A 23 47.33 18.66 12.82
N PHE A 24 47.40 19.92 12.36
CA PHE A 24 47.31 20.30 10.93
C PHE A 24 48.33 19.60 10.02
N ARG A 25 49.54 19.26 10.51
CA ARG A 25 50.51 18.47 9.72
C ARG A 25 50.04 17.04 9.46
N LYS A 26 49.31 16.42 10.40
CA LYS A 26 48.68 15.10 10.21
C LYS A 26 47.45 15.18 9.31
N LEU A 27 46.77 16.34 9.25
CA LEU A 27 45.56 16.55 8.44
C LEU A 27 45.83 16.54 6.93
N ASN A 28 46.91 17.16 6.47
CA ASN A 28 47.26 17.19 5.04
C ASN A 28 47.48 15.80 4.43
N ASN A 29 47.73 14.78 5.25
CA ASN A 29 47.94 13.40 4.80
C ASN A 29 46.67 12.53 4.88
N LEU A 30 45.53 13.08 5.34
CA LEU A 30 44.26 12.35 5.37
C LEU A 30 43.63 12.28 3.99
N HIS A 31 43.09 11.11 3.66
CA HIS A 31 42.36 10.90 2.41
C HIS A 31 41.04 11.68 2.39
N TRP A 32 40.62 12.25 1.25
CA TRP A 32 39.37 13.03 1.09
C TRP A 32 38.11 12.29 1.60
N PHE A 33 38.13 10.97 1.54
CA PHE A 33 37.04 10.11 2.01
C PHE A 33 36.82 10.21 3.54
N THR A 34 37.90 10.40 4.30
CA THR A 34 37.85 10.61 5.75
C THR A 34 37.21 11.95 6.08
N TYR A 35 37.51 12.98 5.28
CA TYR A 35 36.87 14.28 5.39
C TYR A 35 35.36 14.16 5.16
N LEU A 36 34.94 13.38 4.15
CA LEU A 36 33.53 13.12 3.89
C LEU A 36 32.83 12.45 5.09
N ILE A 37 33.39 11.39 5.66
CA ILE A 37 32.81 10.69 6.83
C ILE A 37 32.72 11.63 8.03
N ALA A 38 33.82 12.32 8.36
CA ALA A 38 33.86 13.26 9.48
C ALA A 38 32.85 14.40 9.26
N SER A 39 32.71 14.93 8.05
CA SER A 39 31.70 15.94 7.73
C SER A 39 30.28 15.40 7.93
N LEU A 40 29.98 14.19 7.48
CA LEU A 40 28.65 13.60 7.64
C LEU A 40 28.29 13.35 9.12
N GLU A 41 29.20 12.75 9.90
CA GLU A 41 29.00 12.54 11.35
C GLU A 41 28.84 13.88 12.08
N SER A 42 29.65 14.88 11.73
CA SER A 42 29.58 16.22 12.31
C SER A 42 28.29 16.94 11.96
N LEU A 43 27.83 16.83 10.71
CA LEU A 43 26.60 17.45 10.25
C LEU A 43 25.39 16.88 10.99
N ILE A 44 25.33 15.56 11.14
CA ILE A 44 24.25 14.90 11.89
C ILE A 44 24.23 15.36 13.35
N MET A 45 25.40 15.41 14.02
CA MET A 45 25.48 15.89 15.41
C MET A 45 25.18 17.39 15.52
N ALA A 46 25.58 18.20 14.54
CA ALA A 46 25.39 19.65 14.54
C ALA A 46 23.94 20.07 14.31
N ILE A 47 23.24 19.40 13.39
CA ILE A 47 21.81 19.65 13.12
C ILE A 47 21.01 19.51 14.41
N GLN A 48 21.37 18.57 15.30
CA GLN A 48 20.70 18.43 16.59
C GLN A 48 20.93 19.59 17.53
N VAL A 49 22.14 20.14 17.60
CA VAL A 49 22.40 21.29 18.46
C VAL A 49 21.58 22.48 17.95
N GLY A 50 21.45 22.61 16.63
CA GLY A 50 20.51 23.53 16.00
C GLY A 50 19.06 23.30 16.44
N VAL A 51 18.52 22.09 16.21
CA VAL A 51 17.13 21.72 16.52
C VAL A 51 16.81 21.77 18.02
N TYR A 52 17.75 21.42 18.89
CA TYR A 52 17.58 21.51 20.35
C TYR A 52 17.55 22.97 20.82
N CYS A 53 18.32 23.84 20.19
CA CYS A 53 18.32 25.26 20.50
C CYS A 53 17.12 26.01 19.87
N TRP A 54 16.51 25.47 18.80
CA TRP A 54 15.37 26.06 18.11
C TRP A 54 14.20 26.44 19.04
N PRO A 55 13.63 25.52 19.87
CA PRO A 55 12.55 25.88 20.79
C PRO A 55 12.94 26.92 21.84
N LYS A 56 14.23 27.01 22.18
CA LYS A 56 14.73 28.00 23.16
C LYS A 56 14.86 29.40 22.58
N PHE A 57 14.96 29.52 21.25
CA PHE A 57 14.99 30.79 20.55
C PHE A 57 13.59 31.30 20.16
N LEU A 58 12.55 30.44 20.13
CA LEU A 58 11.16 30.84 19.85
C LEU A 58 10.60 31.89 20.82
N ILE A 59 11.19 32.04 22.02
CA ILE A 59 10.75 33.00 23.05
C ILE A 59 11.32 34.41 22.80
N THR A 60 12.18 34.58 21.79
CA THR A 60 12.71 35.91 21.43
C THR A 60 11.74 36.64 20.49
N PRO A 61 11.39 37.91 20.74
CA PRO A 61 10.54 38.68 19.83
C PRO A 61 11.29 39.06 18.53
N GLN A 62 10.59 39.03 17.39
CA GLN A 62 11.13 39.49 16.09
C GLN A 62 11.23 41.02 16.10
N GLN A 63 12.42 41.55 15.84
CA GLN A 63 12.61 42.99 15.64
C GLN A 63 12.47 43.30 14.14
N TYR A 64 11.59 44.24 13.81
CA TYR A 64 11.42 44.78 12.46
C TYR A 64 12.10 46.14 12.39
N SER A 65 12.94 46.37 11.38
CA SER A 65 13.61 47.65 11.16
C SER A 65 12.74 48.67 10.43
N ASP A 66 11.62 48.24 9.85
CA ASP A 66 10.67 49.04 9.06
C ASP A 66 9.23 48.51 9.23
N PHE A 67 8.23 49.35 8.93
CA PHE A 67 6.82 48.97 8.89
C PHE A 67 6.50 48.17 7.62
N VAL A 68 6.62 46.84 7.69
CA VAL A 68 6.31 45.94 6.59
C VAL A 68 5.27 44.91 7.02
N VAL A 69 4.18 44.81 6.26
CA VAL A 69 3.12 43.81 6.44
C VAL A 69 3.35 42.67 5.44
N GLY A 70 3.49 41.45 5.95
CA GLY A 70 3.68 40.24 5.16
C GLY A 70 3.36 39.00 5.99
N SER A 71 3.31 37.82 5.36
CA SER A 71 2.90 36.55 6.00
C SER A 71 3.58 36.24 7.33
N ILE A 72 4.87 36.61 7.48
CA ILE A 72 5.66 36.43 8.70
C ILE A 72 5.25 37.42 9.81
N GLY A 73 4.89 38.65 9.45
CA GLY A 73 4.31 39.63 10.37
C GLY A 73 2.88 39.28 10.78
N PHE A 74 2.07 38.79 9.84
CA PHE A 74 0.70 38.29 10.11
C PHE A 74 0.69 37.07 11.03
N ALA A 75 1.67 36.17 10.88
CA ALA A 75 1.78 34.96 11.69
C ALA A 75 2.57 35.15 13.00
N ASN A 76 3.03 36.36 13.31
CA ASN A 76 3.92 36.67 14.44
C ASN A 76 5.13 35.70 14.52
N GLN A 77 5.72 35.36 13.38
CA GLN A 77 6.80 34.39 13.30
C GLN A 77 8.17 35.08 13.35
N ASN A 78 9.08 34.55 14.16
CA ASN A 78 10.45 35.06 14.28
C ASN A 78 11.38 34.34 13.30
N LYS A 79 11.82 35.06 12.26
CA LYS A 79 12.79 34.59 11.26
C LYS A 79 14.24 34.63 11.76
N SER A 80 14.55 35.46 12.75
CA SER A 80 15.86 35.47 13.43
C SER A 80 16.17 34.13 14.11
N VAL A 81 15.16 33.37 14.54
CA VAL A 81 15.31 31.99 15.07
C VAL A 81 15.95 31.05 14.06
N GLU A 82 15.60 31.16 12.77
CA GLU A 82 16.16 30.34 11.70
C GLU A 82 17.66 30.61 11.54
N PHE A 83 18.04 31.89 11.56
CA PHE A 83 19.44 32.31 11.46
C PHE A 83 20.25 31.91 12.70
N TYR A 84 19.72 32.07 13.91
CA TYR A 84 20.42 31.62 15.12
C TYR A 84 20.62 30.11 15.14
N THR A 85 19.59 29.35 14.74
CA THR A 85 19.68 27.90 14.63
C THR A 85 20.71 27.50 13.58
N LEU A 86 20.75 28.19 12.44
CA LEU A 86 21.77 27.98 11.41
C LEU A 86 23.18 28.27 11.94
N TYR A 87 23.38 29.40 12.64
CA TYR A 87 24.69 29.74 13.22
C TYR A 87 25.16 28.73 14.27
N VAL A 88 24.26 28.31 15.17
CA VAL A 88 24.54 27.27 16.17
C VAL A 88 24.88 25.94 15.49
N THR A 89 24.17 25.60 14.41
CA THR A 89 24.46 24.41 13.60
C THR A 89 25.84 24.51 12.96
N ILE A 90 26.18 25.60 12.28
CA ILE A 90 27.48 25.80 11.64
C ILE A 90 28.63 25.73 12.65
N PHE A 91 28.44 26.34 13.82
CA PHE A 91 29.42 26.31 14.89
C PHE A 91 29.62 24.91 15.46
N SER A 92 28.52 24.22 15.79
CA SER A 92 28.56 22.85 16.31
C SER A 92 29.19 21.90 15.30
N PHE A 93 28.87 22.08 14.01
CA PHE A 93 29.49 21.34 12.91
C PHE A 93 31.00 21.53 12.92
N THR A 94 31.47 22.77 13.04
CA THR A 94 32.90 23.06 13.02
C THR A 94 33.63 22.42 14.21
N ILE A 95 33.03 22.45 15.41
CA ILE A 95 33.59 21.80 16.61
C ILE A 95 33.65 20.28 16.41
N PHE A 96 32.52 19.64 16.07
CA PHE A 96 32.48 18.19 15.88
C PHE A 96 33.41 17.74 14.77
N PHE A 97 33.50 18.51 13.68
CA PHE A 97 34.37 18.23 12.55
C PHE A 97 35.83 18.24 12.95
N ILE A 98 36.26 19.27 13.68
CA ILE A 98 37.63 19.36 14.21
C ILE A 98 37.93 18.19 15.15
N LEU A 99 37.03 17.87 16.08
CA LEU A 99 37.21 16.78 17.04
C LEU A 99 37.31 15.41 16.35
N LEU A 100 36.41 15.13 15.41
CA LEU A 100 36.41 13.88 14.65
C LEU A 100 37.62 13.76 13.75
N ILE A 101 38.02 14.85 13.10
CA ILE A 101 39.22 14.87 12.27
C ILE A 101 40.48 14.59 13.10
N ILE A 102 40.60 15.13 14.31
CA ILE A 102 41.71 14.80 15.23
C ILE A 102 41.67 13.32 15.63
N LEU A 103 40.48 12.78 15.90
CA LEU A 103 40.30 11.36 16.20
C LEU A 103 40.76 10.48 15.03
N PHE A 104 40.32 10.77 13.80
CA PHE A 104 40.71 10.04 12.60
C PHE A 104 42.20 10.21 12.25
N ALA A 105 42.77 11.41 12.44
CA ALA A 105 44.20 11.66 12.24
C ALA A 105 45.10 10.82 13.18
N ASN A 106 44.63 10.57 14.40
CA ASN A 106 45.31 9.66 15.33
C ASN A 106 45.16 8.19 14.94
N ALA A 107 44.06 7.81 14.27
CA ALA A 107 43.86 6.46 13.76
C ALA A 107 44.66 6.20 12.46
N SER A 108 44.99 7.23 11.67
CA SER A 108 45.69 7.11 10.38
C SER A 108 47.17 6.73 10.49
N GLU A 109 47.75 6.67 11.69
CA GLU A 109 49.13 6.24 11.91
C GLU A 109 49.38 4.79 11.47
N ASN A 110 48.34 3.96 11.39
CA ASN A 110 48.41 2.60 10.84
C ASN A 110 47.32 2.39 9.77
N PRO A 111 47.66 2.14 8.49
CA PRO A 111 46.69 2.00 7.41
C PRO A 111 45.63 0.90 7.61
N LYS A 112 46.00 -0.22 8.24
CA LYS A 112 45.08 -1.35 8.48
C LYS A 112 44.08 -1.04 9.58
N PHE A 113 44.54 -0.41 10.67
CA PHE A 113 43.68 0.07 11.75
C PHE A 113 42.70 1.14 11.23
N PHE A 114 43.22 2.07 10.42
CA PHE A 114 42.46 3.16 9.82
C PHE A 114 41.34 2.68 8.88
N ASP A 115 41.60 1.69 8.01
CA ASP A 115 40.55 1.07 7.19
C ASP A 115 39.43 0.45 8.06
N GLY A 116 39.81 -0.18 9.19
CA GLY A 116 38.86 -0.73 10.14
C GLY A 116 37.96 0.33 10.79
N VAL A 117 38.55 1.44 11.23
CA VAL A 117 37.85 2.59 11.83
C VAL A 117 36.88 3.24 10.83
N ASN A 118 37.30 3.46 9.58
CA ASN A 118 36.43 4.02 8.54
C ASN A 118 35.21 3.15 8.26
N ARG A 119 35.37 1.82 8.23
CA ARG A 119 34.24 0.89 8.03
C ARG A 119 33.26 0.91 9.20
N ILE A 120 33.75 1.06 10.43
CA ILE A 120 32.92 1.17 11.64
C ILE A 120 32.06 2.44 11.59
N ALA A 121 32.67 3.59 11.27
CA ALA A 121 31.96 4.85 11.11
C ALA A 121 30.82 4.75 10.08
N ILE A 122 31.07 4.08 8.96
CA ILE A 122 30.07 3.88 7.89
C ILE A 122 28.88 3.03 8.37
N TYR A 123 29.13 1.92 9.07
CA TYR A 123 28.04 1.12 9.62
C TYR A 123 27.26 1.90 10.69
N GLY A 124 27.95 2.72 11.49
CA GLY A 124 27.34 3.62 12.48
C GLY A 124 26.46 4.71 11.88
N LEU A 125 26.82 5.22 10.70
CA LEU A 125 26.06 6.24 9.96
C LEU A 125 24.81 5.69 9.27
N THR A 126 24.68 4.37 9.10
CA THR A 126 23.57 3.78 8.34
C THR A 126 22.20 4.05 8.99
N PRO A 127 21.97 3.78 10.28
CA PRO A 127 20.70 4.13 10.94
C PRO A 127 20.46 5.65 10.96
N ALA A 128 21.53 6.42 11.15
CA ALA A 128 21.49 7.87 11.22
C ALA A 128 20.98 8.49 9.90
N LEU A 129 21.43 7.99 8.76
CA LEU A 129 20.98 8.46 7.44
C LEU A 129 19.56 8.05 7.10
N ILE A 130 19.08 6.89 7.56
CA ILE A 130 17.65 6.52 7.43
C ILE A 130 16.81 7.55 8.18
N MET A 131 17.16 7.83 9.44
CA MET A 131 16.43 8.78 10.29
C MET A 131 16.51 10.22 9.76
N LEU A 132 17.67 10.62 9.22
CA LEU A 132 17.84 11.91 8.56
C LEU A 132 16.93 12.03 7.32
N GLY A 133 16.93 11.02 6.44
CA GLY A 133 16.05 11.00 5.27
C GLY A 133 14.57 11.13 5.65
N GLN A 134 14.15 10.50 6.75
CA GLN A 134 12.77 10.61 7.25
C GLN A 134 12.45 11.99 7.80
N SER A 135 13.37 12.57 8.58
CA SER A 135 13.19 13.89 9.20
C SER A 135 12.89 15.01 8.18
N LEU A 136 13.35 14.85 6.94
CA LEU A 136 13.13 15.80 5.85
C LEU A 136 11.70 15.78 5.27
N ARG A 137 10.88 14.80 5.65
CA ARG A 137 9.55 14.58 5.06
C ARG A 137 8.43 15.24 5.84
N PHE A 138 8.52 15.21 7.16
CA PHE A 138 7.42 15.52 8.07
C PHE A 138 7.97 16.15 9.35
N SER A 139 7.38 17.26 9.77
CA SER A 139 7.81 17.99 10.97
C SER A 139 7.66 17.17 12.27
N SER A 140 6.68 16.25 12.32
CA SER A 140 6.45 15.34 13.46
C SER A 140 7.62 14.38 13.74
N THR A 141 8.51 14.22 12.77
CA THR A 141 9.53 13.17 12.74
C THR A 141 10.91 13.72 13.11
N HIS A 142 10.98 15.01 13.43
CA HIS A 142 12.20 15.69 13.85
C HIS A 142 12.85 15.06 15.10
N PHE A 143 12.08 14.40 15.98
CA PHE A 143 12.68 13.69 17.13
C PHE A 143 13.61 12.53 16.70
N LEU A 144 13.46 11.98 15.48
CA LEU A 144 14.36 10.96 14.95
C LEU A 144 15.77 11.50 14.72
N LEU A 145 15.91 12.82 14.53
CA LEU A 145 17.22 13.44 14.53
C LEU A 145 17.94 13.10 15.83
N LEU A 146 17.26 13.13 16.99
CA LEU A 146 17.83 12.76 18.31
C LEU A 146 18.41 11.34 18.31
N VAL A 147 17.63 10.38 17.81
CA VAL A 147 18.02 8.96 17.75
C VAL A 147 19.19 8.75 16.78
N SER A 148 19.21 9.49 15.67
CA SER A 148 20.27 9.49 14.66
C SER A 148 21.64 9.85 15.26
N SER A 149 21.75 10.87 16.13
CA SER A 149 23.05 11.09 16.79
C SER A 149 23.37 10.07 17.86
N GLY A 150 22.38 9.47 18.52
CA GLY A 150 22.64 8.39 19.47
C GLY A 150 23.43 7.27 18.80
N THR A 151 23.07 6.94 17.55
CA THR A 151 23.80 5.96 16.73
C THR A 151 25.19 6.45 16.29
N THR A 152 25.32 7.72 15.89
CA THR A 152 26.62 8.32 15.52
C THR A 152 27.56 8.46 16.74
N ALA A 153 27.04 8.85 17.90
CA ALA A 153 27.80 8.96 19.14
C ALA A 153 28.29 7.59 19.61
N LEU A 154 27.47 6.53 19.43
CA LEU A 154 27.88 5.16 19.70
C LEU A 154 29.03 4.71 18.79
N SER A 155 28.98 5.00 17.48
CA SER A 155 30.08 4.65 16.57
C SER A 155 31.37 5.38 16.93
N VAL A 156 31.30 6.68 17.20
CA VAL A 156 32.43 7.50 17.63
C VAL A 156 32.99 6.99 18.97
N GLY A 157 32.14 6.64 19.93
CA GLY A 157 32.54 6.06 21.21
C GLY A 157 33.30 4.73 21.06
N ILE A 158 32.83 3.85 20.16
CA ILE A 158 33.52 2.58 19.86
C ILE A 158 34.87 2.82 19.19
N ILE A 159 34.96 3.77 18.25
CA ILE A 159 36.22 4.15 17.60
C ILE A 159 37.22 4.64 18.65
N PHE A 160 36.77 5.47 19.59
CA PHE A 160 37.60 5.96 20.70
C PHE A 160 38.12 4.83 21.59
N ILE A 161 37.25 3.87 21.96
CA ILE A 161 37.65 2.69 22.75
C ILE A 161 38.68 1.84 21.99
N LEU A 162 38.48 1.58 20.69
CA LEU A 162 39.43 0.82 19.88
C LEU A 162 40.79 1.51 19.78
N LEU A 163 40.80 2.85 19.67
CA LEU A 163 42.04 3.64 19.64
C LEU A 163 42.81 3.53 20.96
N ILE A 164 42.10 3.55 22.10
CA ILE A 164 42.68 3.32 23.42
C ILE A 164 43.30 1.91 23.50
N LEU A 165 42.55 0.87 23.12
CA LEU A 165 43.04 -0.52 23.13
C LEU A 165 44.24 -0.71 22.21
N PHE A 166 44.26 -0.06 21.05
CA PHE A 166 45.39 -0.05 20.13
C PHE A 166 46.63 0.61 20.74
N ARG A 167 46.48 1.79 21.37
CA ARG A 167 47.60 2.49 22.04
C ARG A 167 48.18 1.71 23.20
N PHE A 168 47.36 0.97 23.94
CA PHE A 168 47.81 0.07 25.00
C PHE A 168 48.38 -1.27 24.49
N LYS A 169 48.52 -1.45 23.17
CA LYS A 169 49.01 -2.68 22.51
C LYS A 169 48.18 -3.93 22.84
N LEU A 170 46.91 -3.74 23.21
CA LEU A 170 45.97 -4.83 23.52
C LEU A 170 45.20 -5.31 22.27
N LEU A 171 45.31 -4.58 21.16
CA LEU A 171 44.60 -4.82 19.90
C LEU A 171 45.59 -4.77 18.74
N GLN A 172 45.56 -5.77 17.85
CA GLN A 172 46.32 -5.69 16.59
C GLN A 172 45.58 -4.84 15.54
N PRO A 173 46.29 -4.12 14.66
CA PRO A 173 45.69 -3.20 13.68
C PRO A 173 44.62 -3.84 12.78
N ASP A 174 44.85 -5.08 12.35
CA ASP A 174 43.98 -5.88 11.49
C ASP A 174 42.73 -6.40 12.20
N GLN A 175 42.75 -6.49 13.52
CA GLN A 175 41.62 -6.93 14.34
C GLN A 175 40.59 -5.82 14.57
N ALA A 176 40.96 -4.54 14.44
CA ALA A 176 40.11 -3.40 14.78
C ALA A 176 38.75 -3.41 14.06
N ARG A 177 38.74 -3.73 12.76
CA ARG A 177 37.52 -3.85 11.96
C ARG A 177 36.56 -4.90 12.54
N ASN A 178 37.04 -6.12 12.69
CA ASN A 178 36.21 -7.24 13.13
C ASN A 178 35.73 -7.03 14.58
N LEU A 179 36.61 -6.56 15.46
CA LEU A 179 36.26 -6.32 16.86
C LEU A 179 35.25 -5.19 17.01
N GLY A 180 35.44 -4.06 16.32
CA GLY A 180 34.52 -2.93 16.37
C GLY A 180 33.13 -3.23 15.84
N ILE A 181 33.04 -3.97 14.73
CA ILE A 181 31.75 -4.46 14.21
C ILE A 181 31.08 -5.39 15.22
N LYS A 182 31.82 -6.34 15.82
CA LYS A 182 31.27 -7.23 16.85
C LYS A 182 30.79 -6.44 18.08
N PHE A 183 31.49 -5.40 18.52
CA PHE A 183 31.04 -4.54 19.62
C PHE A 183 29.72 -3.81 19.32
N MET A 184 29.60 -3.20 18.13
CA MET A 184 28.33 -2.58 17.71
C MET A 184 27.19 -3.60 17.70
N LEU A 185 27.44 -4.79 17.12
CA LEU A 185 26.45 -5.86 17.06
C LEU A 185 26.04 -6.36 18.46
N ILE A 186 26.99 -6.50 19.39
CA ILE A 186 26.68 -6.90 20.77
C ILE A 186 25.73 -5.89 21.42
N VAL A 187 26.00 -4.59 21.30
CA VAL A 187 25.14 -3.55 21.89
C VAL A 187 23.75 -3.59 21.28
N VAL A 188 23.65 -3.66 19.95
CA VAL A 188 22.37 -3.72 19.24
C VAL A 188 21.60 -4.99 19.58
N PHE A 189 22.23 -6.16 19.51
CA PHE A 189 21.57 -7.43 19.78
C PHE A 189 21.23 -7.63 21.26
N LEU A 190 22.02 -7.11 22.20
CA LEU A 190 21.64 -7.10 23.62
C LEU A 190 20.37 -6.27 23.84
N GLY A 191 20.28 -5.08 23.24
CA GLY A 191 19.07 -4.26 23.29
C GLY A 191 17.86 -4.98 22.68
N MET A 192 18.04 -5.66 21.55
CA MET A 192 16.98 -6.45 20.91
C MET A 192 16.62 -7.71 21.70
N SER A 193 17.59 -8.35 22.37
CA SER A 193 17.36 -9.49 23.27
C SER A 193 16.58 -9.09 24.52
N GLU A 194 16.90 -7.93 25.10
CA GLU A 194 16.14 -7.37 26.21
C GLU A 194 14.69 -7.08 25.80
N LEU A 195 14.49 -6.48 24.62
CA LEU A 195 13.15 -6.26 24.06
C LEU A 195 12.42 -7.57 23.80
N GLY A 196 13.08 -8.56 23.20
CA GLY A 196 12.53 -9.89 22.94
C GLY A 196 12.08 -10.59 24.22
N LEU A 197 12.93 -10.58 25.26
CA LEU A 197 12.57 -11.12 26.57
C LEU A 197 11.39 -10.37 27.18
N GLY A 198 11.40 -9.04 27.14
CA GLY A 198 10.32 -8.21 27.66
C GLY A 198 8.98 -8.49 26.97
N ILE A 199 8.98 -8.63 25.65
CA ILE A 199 7.78 -8.97 24.86
C ILE A 199 7.32 -10.38 25.19
N PHE A 200 8.21 -11.36 25.18
CA PHE A 200 7.87 -12.75 25.48
C PHE A 200 7.26 -12.91 26.88
N LEU A 201 7.90 -12.36 27.91
CA LEU A 201 7.36 -12.39 29.28
C LEU A 201 6.03 -11.65 29.40
N ARG A 202 5.85 -10.54 28.66
CA ARG A 202 4.58 -9.81 28.63
C ARG A 202 3.48 -10.61 27.98
N ARG A 203 3.78 -11.31 26.87
CA ARG A 203 2.82 -12.20 26.18
C ARG A 203 2.40 -13.40 27.03
N LEU A 204 3.28 -13.84 27.94
CA LEU A 204 2.95 -14.86 28.94
C LEU A 204 2.21 -14.31 30.17
N GLY A 205 1.97 -12.99 30.27
CA GLY A 205 1.29 -12.37 31.41
C GLY A 205 2.12 -12.26 32.70
N ILE A 206 3.44 -12.50 32.65
CA ILE A 206 4.28 -12.70 33.86
C ILE A 206 4.79 -11.38 34.47
N MET A 207 5.23 -10.38 33.69
CA MET A 207 5.79 -9.11 34.25
C MET A 207 5.59 -7.87 33.37
N SER A 208 5.49 -6.69 34.01
CA SER A 208 5.74 -5.39 33.38
C SER A 208 7.25 -5.07 33.40
N TYR A 209 7.95 -5.32 32.30
CA TYR A 209 9.40 -5.17 32.23
C TYR A 209 9.84 -3.68 32.25
N ARG A 210 10.52 -3.23 33.33
CA ARG A 210 11.12 -1.87 33.43
C ARG A 210 12.46 -1.80 32.67
N ARG A 211 12.71 -0.69 31.96
CA ARG A 211 13.80 -0.49 30.98
C ARG A 211 15.22 -0.53 31.59
N GLY A 212 16.17 -1.08 30.83
CA GLY A 212 17.55 -0.56 30.71
C GLY A 212 18.55 -0.98 31.79
N LEU A 213 18.08 -1.48 32.93
CA LEU A 213 18.96 -1.96 34.01
C LEU A 213 19.75 -3.19 33.58
N ILE A 214 19.11 -4.18 32.96
CA ILE A 214 19.76 -5.44 32.59
C ILE A 214 20.72 -5.23 31.42
N THR A 215 20.36 -4.47 30.39
CA THR A 215 21.28 -4.20 29.26
C THR A 215 22.44 -3.31 29.67
N GLY A 216 22.19 -2.28 30.50
CA GLY A 216 23.25 -1.46 31.09
C GLY A 216 24.21 -2.28 31.95
N LEU A 217 23.68 -3.15 32.82
CA LEU A 217 24.48 -4.06 33.65
C LEU A 217 25.22 -5.12 32.81
N CYS A 218 24.58 -5.74 31.82
CA CYS A 218 25.21 -6.74 30.96
C CYS A 218 26.32 -6.13 30.09
N VAL A 219 26.11 -4.93 29.54
CA VAL A 219 27.15 -4.20 28.81
C VAL A 219 28.28 -3.80 29.75
N LEU A 220 27.98 -3.29 30.95
CA LEU A 220 28.98 -2.90 31.94
C LEU A 220 29.78 -4.12 32.43
N ILE A 221 29.12 -5.23 32.76
CA ILE A 221 29.74 -6.51 33.18
C ILE A 221 30.60 -7.07 32.04
N TYR A 222 30.13 -7.01 30.79
CA TYR A 222 30.90 -7.46 29.64
C TYR A 222 32.14 -6.58 29.41
N LEU A 223 32.02 -5.25 29.49
CA LEU A 223 33.14 -4.32 29.40
C LEU A 223 34.14 -4.50 30.56
N ILE A 224 33.66 -4.69 31.78
CA ILE A 224 34.46 -5.02 32.97
C ILE A 224 35.19 -6.36 32.78
N SER A 225 34.53 -7.38 32.23
CA SER A 225 35.12 -8.70 31.95
C SER A 225 36.20 -8.67 30.87
N LEU A 226 36.13 -7.71 29.94
CA LEU A 226 37.19 -7.47 28.97
C LEU A 226 38.39 -6.73 29.59
N PHE A 227 38.14 -5.83 30.55
CA PHE A 227 39.16 -5.02 31.21
C PHE A 227 39.95 -5.79 32.28
N LEU A 228 39.28 -6.62 33.09
CA LEU A 228 39.90 -7.35 34.20
C LEU A 228 40.86 -8.48 33.77
N PHE A 229 40.74 -8.99 32.54
CA PHE A 229 41.50 -10.16 32.06
C PHE A 229 42.68 -9.79 31.14
N LYS A 230 43.49 -8.84 31.60
CA LYS A 230 44.61 -8.17 30.91
C LYS A 230 45.76 -9.08 30.40
N LYS A 231 45.76 -10.39 30.70
CA LYS A 231 46.97 -11.26 30.53
C LYS A 231 47.03 -12.18 29.31
N GLN A 232 46.00 -12.28 28.45
CA GLN A 232 46.07 -13.13 27.24
C GLN A 232 45.42 -12.46 26.02
N THR A 233 46.23 -11.81 25.20
CA THR A 233 45.84 -11.19 23.92
C THR A 233 45.29 -12.21 22.91
N GLN A 234 45.66 -13.50 23.01
CA GLN A 234 45.14 -14.57 22.14
C GLN A 234 43.67 -14.98 22.44
N GLY A 235 43.06 -14.52 23.54
CA GLY A 235 41.70 -14.90 23.96
C GLY A 235 40.58 -13.91 23.65
N ILE A 236 40.91 -12.67 23.23
CA ILE A 236 39.93 -11.58 23.09
C ILE A 236 38.89 -11.89 22.01
N GLU A 237 39.32 -12.39 20.85
CA GLU A 237 38.40 -12.68 19.74
C GLU A 237 37.39 -13.78 20.09
N ARG A 238 37.83 -14.86 20.77
CA ARG A 238 36.93 -15.92 21.23
C ARG A 238 35.91 -15.42 22.25
N LYS A 239 36.32 -14.51 23.14
CA LYS A 239 35.43 -13.86 24.12
C LYS A 239 34.43 -12.92 23.43
N VAL A 240 34.87 -12.16 22.42
CA VAL A 240 33.97 -11.29 21.65
C VAL A 240 33.00 -12.11 20.79
N ASN A 241 33.43 -13.23 20.21
CA ASN A 241 32.53 -14.17 19.54
C ASN A 241 31.48 -14.73 20.50
N LEU A 242 31.88 -15.07 21.74
CA LEU A 242 30.95 -15.52 22.78
C LEU A 242 29.97 -14.40 23.16
N GLY A 243 30.44 -13.15 23.25
CA GLY A 243 29.59 -11.98 23.45
C GLY A 243 28.53 -11.85 22.34
N VAL A 244 28.94 -11.99 21.06
CA VAL A 244 28.02 -11.97 19.90
C VAL A 244 27.03 -13.14 19.93
N LEU A 245 27.45 -14.33 20.41
CA LEU A 245 26.55 -15.46 20.61
C LEU A 245 25.50 -15.11 21.66
N LEU A 246 25.94 -14.74 22.87
CA LEU A 246 25.07 -14.47 24.02
C LEU A 246 24.11 -13.31 23.74
N SER A 247 24.59 -12.26 23.06
CA SER A 247 23.76 -11.12 22.69
C SER A 247 22.63 -11.47 21.74
N GLN A 248 22.76 -12.54 20.94
CA GLN A 248 21.73 -12.98 20.01
C GLN A 248 20.68 -13.91 20.63
N LEU A 249 20.95 -14.55 21.79
CA LEU A 249 20.09 -15.62 22.31
C LEU A 249 18.68 -15.16 22.74
N GLY A 250 18.51 -13.88 23.11
CA GLY A 250 17.19 -13.33 23.42
C GLY A 250 16.44 -12.78 22.20
N VAL A 251 17.12 -12.55 21.07
CA VAL A 251 16.51 -12.02 19.83
C VAL A 251 15.40 -12.93 19.27
N PRO A 252 15.54 -14.27 19.25
CA PRO A 252 14.45 -15.16 18.82
C PRO A 252 13.13 -14.93 19.55
N LEU A 253 13.17 -14.46 20.81
CA LEU A 253 11.97 -14.19 21.59
C LEU A 253 11.11 -13.05 21.00
N LEU A 254 11.66 -12.23 20.10
CA LEU A 254 10.90 -11.24 19.34
C LEU A 254 9.81 -11.87 18.46
N PHE A 255 9.91 -13.15 18.07
CA PHE A 255 8.82 -13.84 17.37
C PHE A 255 7.53 -13.89 18.21
N ALA A 256 7.58 -13.67 19.52
CA ALA A 256 6.40 -13.57 20.37
C ALA A 256 5.49 -12.37 20.03
N VAL A 257 5.95 -11.43 19.20
CA VAL A 257 5.08 -10.39 18.62
C VAL A 257 3.92 -10.97 17.79
N LEU A 258 4.07 -12.21 17.31
CA LEU A 258 3.04 -12.98 16.62
C LEU A 258 2.00 -13.60 17.58
N PHE A 259 2.23 -13.59 18.90
CA PHE A 259 1.17 -13.88 19.86
C PHE A 259 0.25 -12.68 20.06
N THR A 260 -1.02 -12.96 20.29
CA THR A 260 -1.97 -11.98 20.82
C THR A 260 -1.49 -11.47 22.18
N PRO A 261 -1.55 -10.14 22.44
CA PRO A 261 -1.28 -9.60 23.75
C PRO A 261 -2.21 -10.20 24.82
N PRO A 262 -1.79 -10.19 26.09
CA PRO A 262 -2.74 -10.39 27.17
C PRO A 262 -3.79 -9.26 27.12
N ALA A 263 -5.01 -9.60 27.51
CA ALA A 263 -6.12 -8.68 27.56
C ALA A 263 -6.53 -8.44 29.02
N ARG A 264 -6.77 -7.18 29.39
CA ARG A 264 -7.32 -6.80 30.69
C ARG A 264 -8.84 -6.69 30.54
N LEU A 265 -9.54 -7.49 31.33
CA LEU A 265 -11.00 -7.48 31.40
C LEU A 265 -11.49 -6.27 32.22
N LEU A 266 -12.78 -5.96 32.10
CA LEU A 266 -13.41 -4.84 32.80
C LEU A 266 -13.32 -4.95 34.34
N ASP A 267 -13.24 -6.17 34.87
CA ASP A 267 -13.03 -6.46 36.29
C ASP A 267 -11.57 -6.25 36.75
N GLY A 268 -10.68 -5.84 35.84
CA GLY A 268 -9.26 -5.62 36.08
C GLY A 268 -8.40 -6.88 35.97
N THR A 269 -8.99 -8.06 35.80
CA THR A 269 -8.24 -9.31 35.60
C THR A 269 -7.53 -9.30 34.26
N THR A 270 -6.39 -9.98 34.17
CA THR A 270 -5.62 -10.08 32.92
C THR A 270 -5.64 -11.53 32.44
N VAL A 271 -6.14 -11.74 31.23
CA VAL A 271 -6.27 -13.06 30.58
C VAL A 271 -5.48 -13.10 29.29
N ILE A 272 -5.23 -14.29 28.77
CA ILE A 272 -4.66 -14.49 27.43
C ILE A 272 -5.82 -14.87 26.50
N LEU A 273 -5.99 -14.12 25.41
CA LEU A 273 -7.00 -14.44 24.42
C LEU A 273 -6.71 -15.81 23.78
N PRO A 274 -7.74 -16.63 23.52
CA PRO A 274 -7.56 -18.00 23.05
C PRO A 274 -6.91 -18.05 21.68
N TYR A 275 -5.99 -18.99 21.49
CA TYR A 275 -5.39 -19.35 20.21
C TYR A 275 -5.19 -20.87 20.13
N LYS A 276 -5.12 -21.41 18.90
CA LYS A 276 -4.91 -22.83 18.67
C LYS A 276 -3.48 -23.28 19.00
N PRO A 277 -3.28 -24.51 19.50
CA PRO A 277 -1.95 -25.03 19.84
C PRO A 277 -0.93 -24.98 18.69
N ILE A 278 -1.38 -25.04 17.44
CA ILE A 278 -0.53 -24.95 16.25
C ILE A 278 0.24 -23.62 16.16
N LEU A 279 -0.34 -22.50 16.65
CA LEU A 279 0.37 -21.23 16.72
C LEU A 279 1.57 -21.32 17.67
N LEU A 280 1.36 -21.91 18.85
CA LEU A 280 2.42 -22.13 19.83
C LEU A 280 3.53 -23.02 19.26
N ILE A 281 3.17 -24.13 18.60
CA ILE A 281 4.14 -25.04 17.96
C ILE A 281 4.95 -24.31 16.88
N PHE A 282 4.28 -23.53 16.03
CA PHE A 282 4.93 -22.75 14.99
C PHE A 282 5.94 -21.75 15.58
N LEU A 283 5.55 -21.02 16.63
CA LEU A 283 6.40 -20.02 17.26
C LEU A 283 7.58 -20.63 18.02
N LEU A 284 7.35 -21.70 18.78
CA LEU A 284 8.42 -22.45 19.43
C LEU A 284 9.40 -23.02 18.40
N SER A 285 8.91 -23.49 17.26
CA SER A 285 9.76 -23.99 16.17
C SER A 285 10.64 -22.87 15.57
N LEU A 286 10.10 -21.66 15.39
CA LEU A 286 10.89 -20.50 14.96
C LEU A 286 11.94 -20.11 16.00
N ILE A 287 11.58 -20.05 17.28
CA ILE A 287 12.49 -19.71 18.38
C ILE A 287 13.62 -20.74 18.47
N ILE A 288 13.27 -22.02 18.62
CA ILE A 288 14.23 -23.12 18.76
C ILE A 288 15.09 -23.24 17.50
N GLY A 289 14.49 -23.18 16.31
CA GLY A 289 15.20 -23.22 15.03
C GLY A 289 16.23 -22.09 14.90
N THR A 290 15.88 -20.88 15.36
CA THR A 290 16.80 -19.73 15.37
C THR A 290 17.93 -19.92 16.37
N ILE A 291 17.63 -20.38 17.60
CA ILE A 291 18.66 -20.69 18.61
C ILE A 291 19.63 -21.75 18.08
N LEU A 292 19.12 -22.81 17.45
CA LEU A 292 19.94 -23.85 16.84
C LEU A 292 20.81 -23.30 15.70
N ASP A 293 20.29 -22.42 14.84
CA ASP A 293 21.08 -21.76 13.79
C ASP A 293 22.19 -20.86 14.37
N ILE A 294 21.88 -20.07 15.41
CA ILE A 294 22.86 -19.26 16.14
C ILE A 294 23.98 -20.15 16.69
N LEU A 295 23.63 -21.23 17.40
CA LEU A 295 24.61 -22.16 17.99
C LEU A 295 25.44 -22.87 16.92
N ARG A 296 24.81 -23.38 15.85
CA ARG A 296 25.48 -24.05 14.73
C ARG A 296 26.48 -23.11 14.05
N ARG A 297 26.10 -21.84 13.80
CA ARG A 297 26.98 -20.82 13.21
C ARG A 297 28.14 -20.48 14.12
N PHE A 298 27.88 -20.29 15.41
CA PHE A 298 28.95 -20.05 16.38
C PHE A 298 29.97 -21.19 16.38
N ILE A 299 29.53 -22.45 16.45
CA ILE A 299 30.42 -23.62 16.41
C ILE A 299 31.22 -23.68 15.10
N ARG A 300 30.57 -23.42 13.96
CA ARG A 300 31.19 -23.50 12.63
C ARG A 300 32.22 -22.39 12.40
N GLU A 301 31.85 -21.14 12.69
CA GLU A 301 32.67 -19.97 12.38
C GLU A 301 33.77 -19.71 13.42
N ASN A 302 33.55 -20.08 14.68
CA ASN A 302 34.58 -19.99 15.72
C ASN A 302 35.77 -20.93 15.44
N LYS A 303 35.56 -22.01 14.67
CA LYS A 303 36.65 -22.90 14.18
C LYS A 303 37.41 -22.34 12.98
N ARG A 304 36.81 -21.43 12.19
CA ARG A 304 37.35 -20.95 10.91
C ARG A 304 38.02 -19.58 10.97
N GLY A 305 37.95 -18.88 12.11
CA GLY A 305 38.54 -17.54 12.26
C GLY A 305 37.92 -16.48 11.33
N ASN A 306 36.66 -16.68 10.94
CA ASN A 306 36.00 -15.92 9.89
C ASN A 306 35.41 -14.58 10.35
N SER A 307 35.05 -13.72 9.38
CA SER A 307 34.55 -12.35 9.59
C SER A 307 33.33 -12.26 10.53
N ALA A 308 33.26 -11.18 11.30
CA ALA A 308 32.22 -10.91 12.31
C ALA A 308 30.77 -11.11 11.83
N ILE A 309 30.50 -10.82 10.56
CA ILE A 309 29.14 -10.85 9.97
C ILE A 309 28.63 -12.28 9.78
N GLN A 310 29.53 -13.27 9.62
CA GLN A 310 29.13 -14.65 9.34
C GLN A 310 28.59 -15.39 10.58
N ILE A 311 28.88 -14.87 11.78
CA ILE A 311 28.39 -15.39 13.07
C ILE A 311 26.93 -14.98 13.31
N ILE A 312 26.44 -13.94 12.63
CA ILE A 312 25.06 -13.47 12.77
C ILE A 312 24.10 -14.50 12.17
N SER A 313 23.04 -14.83 12.92
CA SER A 313 21.95 -15.64 12.39
C SER A 313 21.02 -14.79 11.50
N PRO A 314 20.76 -15.20 10.24
CA PRO A 314 19.76 -14.57 9.40
C PRO A 314 18.35 -14.69 9.98
N TRP A 315 18.08 -15.74 10.75
CA TRP A 315 16.81 -15.93 11.44
C TRP A 315 16.64 -14.95 12.62
N ALA A 316 17.73 -14.59 13.30
CA ALA A 316 17.70 -13.51 14.30
C ALA A 316 17.43 -12.15 13.65
N LEU A 317 18.00 -11.89 12.47
CA LEU A 317 17.69 -10.69 11.68
C LEU A 317 16.22 -10.68 11.23
N LEU A 318 15.67 -11.83 10.81
CA LEU A 318 14.25 -11.95 10.49
C LEU A 318 13.36 -11.61 11.70
N ALA A 319 13.68 -12.11 12.89
CA ALA A 319 12.91 -11.84 14.09
C ALA A 319 12.82 -10.32 14.39
N ILE A 320 13.94 -9.61 14.20
CA ILE A 320 13.98 -8.14 14.30
C ILE A 320 13.10 -7.49 13.23
N LEU A 321 13.18 -7.94 11.98
CA LEU A 321 12.36 -7.38 10.89
C LEU A 321 10.86 -7.58 11.13
N ILE A 322 10.45 -8.77 11.55
CA ILE A 322 9.04 -9.05 11.86
C ILE A 322 8.57 -8.17 13.01
N PHE A 323 9.37 -8.01 14.07
CA PHE A 323 9.05 -7.11 15.16
C PHE A 323 8.86 -5.66 14.70
N LEU A 324 9.78 -5.14 13.87
CA LEU A 324 9.70 -3.77 13.36
C LEU A 324 8.48 -3.55 12.44
N GLN A 325 7.99 -4.60 11.78
CA GLN A 325 6.87 -4.52 10.83
C GLN A 325 5.54 -5.02 11.40
N SER A 326 5.52 -5.38 12.67
CA SER A 326 4.30 -5.76 13.37
C SER A 326 3.49 -4.52 13.73
N SER A 327 2.17 -4.66 13.70
CA SER A 327 1.21 -3.66 14.16
C SER A 327 0.69 -3.99 15.56
N LYS A 328 0.10 -2.99 16.20
CA LYS A 328 -0.71 -3.20 17.41
C LYS A 328 -1.86 -4.15 17.09
N ILE A 329 -2.08 -5.11 17.98
CA ILE A 329 -3.24 -6.00 17.92
C ILE A 329 -4.32 -5.42 18.82
N TYR A 330 -5.52 -5.18 18.29
CA TYR A 330 -6.64 -4.66 19.07
C TYR A 330 -7.53 -5.82 19.55
N TRP A 331 -8.53 -5.48 20.36
CA TRP A 331 -9.56 -6.44 20.75
C TRP A 331 -10.24 -7.02 19.50
N PRO A 332 -10.62 -8.32 19.48
CA PRO A 332 -11.34 -8.90 18.35
C PRO A 332 -12.52 -8.02 17.96
N GLY A 333 -12.65 -7.67 16.69
CA GLY A 333 -13.63 -6.68 16.29
C GLY A 333 -13.81 -6.56 14.79
N ILE A 334 -14.95 -5.99 14.41
CA ILE A 334 -15.40 -5.84 13.04
C ILE A 334 -15.22 -4.37 12.65
N ALA A 335 -14.61 -4.11 11.50
CA ALA A 335 -14.47 -2.74 11.02
C ALA A 335 -15.78 -2.23 10.42
N THR A 336 -15.99 -0.92 10.49
CA THR A 336 -17.12 -0.24 9.84
C THR A 336 -16.98 -0.16 8.32
N ASP A 337 -15.77 -0.33 7.78
CA ASP A 337 -15.51 -0.42 6.35
C ASP A 337 -15.84 -1.84 5.83
N GLU A 338 -17.13 -2.15 5.76
CA GLU A 338 -17.64 -3.49 5.44
C GLU A 338 -17.29 -3.96 4.04
N TYR A 339 -17.03 -3.03 3.11
CA TYR A 339 -16.55 -3.35 1.78
C TYR A 339 -15.12 -3.90 1.80
N HIS A 340 -14.14 -3.15 2.32
CA HIS A 340 -12.75 -3.62 2.34
C HIS A 340 -12.53 -4.77 3.32
N TYR A 341 -13.28 -4.78 4.43
CA TYR A 341 -13.28 -5.88 5.40
C TYR A 341 -13.83 -7.15 4.72
N GLY A 342 -14.99 -7.08 4.05
CA GLY A 342 -15.57 -8.18 3.29
C GLY A 342 -14.62 -8.76 2.23
N GLU A 343 -13.85 -7.92 1.55
CA GLU A 343 -12.86 -8.32 0.54
C GLU A 343 -11.84 -9.37 1.04
N PHE A 344 -11.48 -9.33 2.33
CA PHE A 344 -10.48 -10.23 2.94
C PHE A 344 -11.05 -11.37 3.75
N TYR A 345 -12.27 -11.21 4.27
CA TYR A 345 -12.83 -12.18 5.21
C TYR A 345 -13.84 -13.12 4.59
N LEU A 346 -14.60 -12.62 3.62
CA LEU A 346 -15.57 -13.40 2.90
C LEU A 346 -14.97 -14.54 2.06
N PRO A 347 -13.82 -14.39 1.34
CA PRO A 347 -13.35 -15.43 0.42
C PRO A 347 -13.07 -16.78 1.08
N TRP A 348 -12.32 -16.79 2.18
CA TRP A 348 -12.01 -18.02 2.90
C TRP A 348 -13.25 -18.62 3.57
N TRP A 349 -14.14 -17.77 4.10
CA TRP A 349 -15.39 -18.21 4.70
C TRP A 349 -16.32 -18.87 3.66
N LEU A 350 -16.52 -18.25 2.50
CA LEU A 350 -17.31 -18.81 1.39
C LEU A 350 -16.73 -20.15 0.90
N PHE A 351 -15.41 -20.24 0.78
CA PHE A 351 -14.73 -21.49 0.44
C PHE A 351 -15.01 -22.59 1.47
N LYS A 352 -14.94 -22.28 2.77
CA LYS A 352 -15.14 -23.27 3.84
C LYS A 352 -16.61 -23.66 4.03
N GLN A 353 -17.53 -22.69 3.93
CA GLN A 353 -18.94 -22.89 4.24
C GLN A 353 -19.74 -23.41 3.04
N PHE A 354 -19.42 -22.92 1.83
CA PHE A 354 -20.18 -23.22 0.62
C PHE A 354 -19.35 -23.90 -0.48
N GLY A 355 -18.05 -24.12 -0.28
CA GLY A 355 -17.18 -24.74 -1.28
C GLY A 355 -16.82 -23.83 -2.46
N TYR A 356 -17.03 -22.51 -2.34
CA TYR A 356 -16.81 -21.55 -3.42
C TYR A 356 -15.35 -21.53 -3.86
N LEU A 357 -15.11 -21.68 -5.16
CA LEU A 357 -13.78 -21.68 -5.74
C LEU A 357 -13.41 -20.32 -6.33
N PRO A 358 -12.12 -19.91 -6.25
CA PRO A 358 -11.66 -18.60 -6.72
C PRO A 358 -11.83 -18.46 -8.23
N TYR A 359 -12.34 -17.30 -8.65
CA TYR A 359 -12.72 -16.90 -10.01
C TYR A 359 -13.86 -17.70 -10.65
N LEU A 360 -14.26 -18.84 -10.07
CA LEU A 360 -15.42 -19.59 -10.55
C LEU A 360 -16.71 -19.15 -9.86
N ASP A 361 -16.71 -19.18 -8.52
CA ASP A 361 -17.87 -18.84 -7.69
C ASP A 361 -17.68 -17.50 -6.97
N TYR A 362 -16.43 -17.06 -6.81
CA TYR A 362 -16.07 -15.79 -6.18
C TYR A 362 -14.82 -15.18 -6.84
N GLU A 363 -14.89 -13.92 -7.28
CA GLU A 363 -13.79 -13.18 -7.91
C GLU A 363 -13.03 -12.36 -6.85
N PRO A 364 -11.89 -12.85 -6.32
CA PRO A 364 -11.11 -12.08 -5.35
C PRO A 364 -10.43 -10.89 -6.05
N ALA A 365 -10.72 -9.67 -5.57
CA ALA A 365 -10.23 -8.44 -6.18
C ALA A 365 -8.70 -8.36 -6.32
N ARG A 366 -7.93 -9.06 -5.48
CA ARG A 366 -6.44 -9.07 -5.51
C ARG A 366 -5.82 -10.45 -5.65
N GLY A 367 -6.64 -11.47 -5.90
CA GLY A 367 -6.22 -12.86 -6.06
C GLY A 367 -6.20 -13.67 -4.76
N LEU A 368 -5.45 -14.77 -4.74
CA LEU A 368 -5.47 -15.69 -3.59
C LEU A 368 -4.94 -15.06 -2.29
N VAL A 369 -4.24 -13.92 -2.38
CA VAL A 369 -3.89 -13.12 -1.20
C VAL A 369 -5.11 -12.76 -0.33
N ASN A 370 -6.29 -12.54 -0.93
CA ASN A 370 -7.53 -12.28 -0.20
C ASN A 370 -7.96 -13.44 0.71
N TYR A 371 -7.50 -14.68 0.44
CA TYR A 371 -7.82 -15.85 1.26
C TYR A 371 -6.87 -16.01 2.45
N VAL A 372 -5.72 -15.34 2.44
CA VAL A 372 -4.65 -15.58 3.42
C VAL A 372 -5.06 -15.19 4.84
N PRO A 373 -5.67 -14.02 5.12
CA PRO A 373 -6.09 -13.68 6.49
C PRO A 373 -7.08 -14.69 7.07
N GLY A 374 -8.12 -15.08 6.32
CA GLY A 374 -9.07 -16.11 6.76
C GLY A 374 -8.42 -17.47 6.96
N PHE A 375 -7.52 -17.89 6.06
CA PHE A 375 -6.75 -19.12 6.23
C PHE A 375 -5.90 -19.10 7.51
N LEU A 376 -5.20 -17.99 7.78
CA LEU A 376 -4.39 -17.85 8.99
C LEU A 376 -5.27 -17.80 10.25
N SER A 377 -6.45 -17.18 10.18
CA SER A 377 -7.41 -17.15 11.30
C SER A 377 -7.94 -18.55 11.59
N TRP A 378 -8.29 -19.31 10.55
CA TRP A 378 -8.66 -20.71 10.67
C TRP A 378 -7.53 -21.59 11.22
N LEU A 379 -6.29 -21.32 10.81
CA LEU A 379 -5.15 -22.09 11.27
C LEU A 379 -4.83 -21.79 12.75
N PHE A 380 -4.80 -20.52 13.15
CA PHE A 380 -4.29 -20.08 14.45
C PHE A 380 -5.34 -19.71 15.49
N TYR A 381 -6.57 -19.42 15.10
CA TYR A 381 -7.66 -18.94 15.95
C TYR A 381 -8.98 -19.68 15.65
N ASP A 382 -10.12 -19.16 16.09
CA ASP A 382 -11.45 -19.79 15.95
C ASP A 382 -12.11 -19.59 14.57
N ASN A 383 -11.48 -18.83 13.67
CA ASN A 383 -12.03 -18.45 12.35
C ASN A 383 -13.26 -17.53 12.40
N SER A 384 -13.59 -16.93 13.55
CA SER A 384 -14.62 -15.89 13.63
C SER A 384 -14.20 -14.63 12.87
N PHE A 385 -15.15 -13.82 12.42
CA PHE A 385 -14.84 -12.55 11.77
C PHE A 385 -14.03 -11.61 12.67
N GLY A 386 -14.39 -11.52 13.96
CA GLY A 386 -13.65 -10.70 14.92
C GLY A 386 -12.20 -11.15 15.13
N ALA A 387 -11.92 -12.46 15.04
CA ALA A 387 -10.58 -13.00 15.22
C ALA A 387 -9.65 -12.79 14.02
N GLN A 388 -10.18 -12.52 12.82
CA GLN A 388 -9.33 -12.44 11.63
C GLN A 388 -8.38 -11.22 11.65
N ASN A 389 -8.75 -10.12 12.32
CA ASN A 389 -7.84 -9.00 12.57
C ASN A 389 -6.61 -9.38 13.43
N LEU A 390 -6.68 -10.48 14.20
CA LEU A 390 -5.57 -10.92 15.06
C LEU A 390 -4.39 -11.51 14.27
N VAL A 391 -4.59 -11.83 12.98
CA VAL A 391 -3.56 -12.49 12.15
C VAL A 391 -2.70 -11.52 11.34
N ILE A 392 -2.93 -10.21 11.48
CA ILE A 392 -2.25 -9.19 10.67
C ILE A 392 -0.72 -9.26 10.79
N ASN A 393 -0.18 -9.58 11.97
CA ASN A 393 1.26 -9.72 12.18
C ASN A 393 1.84 -10.97 11.50
N GLN A 394 1.08 -12.06 11.48
CA GLN A 394 1.42 -13.31 10.77
C GLN A 394 1.40 -13.07 9.26
N PHE A 395 0.41 -12.32 8.78
CA PHE A 395 0.31 -11.92 7.39
C PHE A 395 1.48 -11.03 6.96
N SER A 396 1.85 -10.02 7.76
CA SER A 396 3.05 -9.19 7.54
C SER A 396 4.34 -10.03 7.55
N ALA A 397 4.48 -10.95 8.50
CA ALA A 397 5.65 -11.81 8.63
C ALA A 397 5.92 -12.66 7.38
N PHE A 398 4.87 -13.10 6.67
CA PHE A 398 4.99 -13.83 5.41
C PHE A 398 5.72 -13.01 4.33
N TYR A 399 5.34 -11.74 4.12
CA TYR A 399 6.01 -10.86 3.16
C TYR A 399 7.44 -10.53 3.54
N VAL A 400 7.69 -10.27 4.83
CA VAL A 400 9.05 -10.02 5.34
C VAL A 400 9.95 -11.21 5.11
N PHE A 401 9.46 -12.42 5.37
CA PHE A 401 10.18 -13.67 5.14
C PHE A 401 10.59 -13.82 3.67
N ILE A 402 9.65 -13.65 2.74
CA ILE A 402 9.91 -13.76 1.30
C ILE A 402 10.93 -12.70 0.86
N ALA A 403 10.71 -11.42 1.21
CA ALA A 403 11.58 -10.32 0.81
C ALA A 403 13.02 -10.52 1.31
N PHE A 404 13.20 -10.88 2.58
CA PHE A 404 14.51 -11.01 3.20
C PHE A 404 15.28 -12.23 2.66
N PHE A 405 14.66 -13.41 2.62
CA PHE A 405 15.36 -14.64 2.24
C PHE A 405 15.66 -14.76 0.76
N THR A 406 14.87 -14.13 -0.11
CA THR A 406 15.18 -14.09 -1.54
C THR A 406 16.29 -13.09 -1.83
N SER A 407 16.17 -11.85 -1.36
CA SER A 407 17.14 -10.79 -1.65
C SER A 407 18.53 -11.04 -1.08
N ARG A 408 18.65 -11.68 0.09
CA ARG A 408 19.95 -11.98 0.72
C ARG A 408 20.86 -12.86 -0.13
N TRP A 409 20.31 -13.67 -1.06
CA TRP A 409 21.11 -14.50 -1.95
C TRP A 409 21.96 -13.69 -2.92
N ILE A 410 21.49 -12.49 -3.30
CA ILE A 410 22.18 -11.58 -4.21
C ILE A 410 22.88 -10.46 -3.45
N LEU A 411 22.19 -9.86 -2.49
CA LEU A 411 22.64 -8.65 -1.79
C LEU A 411 23.51 -8.93 -0.56
N GLY A 412 23.43 -10.15 -0.01
CA GLY A 412 23.94 -10.48 1.32
C GLY A 412 23.03 -10.00 2.45
N ASP A 413 23.29 -10.51 3.67
CA ASP A 413 22.38 -10.37 4.81
C ASP A 413 22.13 -8.91 5.22
N PHE A 414 23.16 -8.05 5.16
CA PHE A 414 23.06 -6.65 5.59
C PHE A 414 22.16 -5.81 4.67
N PHE A 415 22.39 -5.86 3.36
CA PHE A 415 21.57 -5.09 2.41
C PHE A 415 20.15 -5.64 2.32
N ALA A 416 19.99 -6.97 2.39
CA ALA A 416 18.66 -7.59 2.46
C ALA A 416 17.89 -7.15 3.71
N PHE A 417 18.56 -7.01 4.86
CA PHE A 417 17.95 -6.49 6.09
C PHE A 417 17.50 -5.03 5.92
N LEU A 418 18.36 -4.15 5.39
CA LEU A 418 18.01 -2.75 5.14
C LEU A 418 16.85 -2.60 4.15
N MET A 419 16.89 -3.39 3.06
CA MET A 419 15.85 -3.42 2.05
C MET A 419 14.52 -3.87 2.66
N ALA A 420 14.50 -5.05 3.29
CA ALA A 420 13.29 -5.62 3.87
C ALA A 420 12.70 -4.73 4.97
N GLY A 421 13.54 -4.13 5.82
CA GLY A 421 13.11 -3.19 6.86
C GLY A 421 12.40 -1.96 6.31
N SER A 422 12.66 -1.58 5.05
CA SER A 422 12.10 -0.39 4.43
C SER A 422 10.76 -0.63 3.72
N LEU A 423 10.22 -1.85 3.75
CA LEU A 423 9.02 -2.27 3.00
C LEU A 423 7.68 -2.05 3.73
N PHE A 424 7.61 -1.17 4.73
CA PHE A 424 6.40 -0.96 5.55
C PHE A 424 5.09 -0.86 4.76
N TYR A 425 5.09 -0.10 3.66
CA TYR A 425 3.91 0.14 2.81
C TYR A 425 3.33 -1.10 2.15
N TYR A 426 4.10 -2.18 2.14
CA TYR A 426 3.78 -3.41 1.45
C TYR A 426 3.53 -4.57 2.41
N THR A 427 3.88 -4.42 3.68
CA THR A 427 3.79 -5.49 4.67
C THR A 427 2.54 -5.30 5.51
N GLY A 428 1.69 -6.33 5.55
CA GLY A 428 0.38 -6.25 6.19
C GLY A 428 -0.65 -5.49 5.35
N GLN A 429 -0.31 -5.18 4.09
CA GLN A 429 -1.18 -4.52 3.14
C GLN A 429 -1.22 -5.32 1.83
N PRO A 430 -2.37 -5.36 1.14
CA PRO A 430 -2.57 -6.05 -0.13
C PRO A 430 -1.66 -5.63 -1.30
N THR A 431 -0.90 -4.55 -1.14
CA THR A 431 -0.06 -3.92 -2.18
C THR A 431 1.28 -4.64 -2.40
N GLY A 432 1.56 -5.74 -1.69
CA GLY A 432 2.85 -6.44 -1.70
C GLY A 432 3.22 -7.22 -2.97
N GLY A 433 2.47 -7.11 -4.07
CA GLY A 433 2.68 -7.93 -5.27
C GLY A 433 3.99 -7.63 -5.99
N ILE A 434 4.44 -6.38 -5.99
CA ILE A 434 5.77 -5.98 -6.49
C ILE A 434 6.89 -6.73 -5.74
N ILE A 435 6.76 -6.92 -4.41
CA ILE A 435 7.74 -7.68 -3.62
C ILE A 435 7.76 -9.13 -4.09
N VAL A 436 6.59 -9.75 -4.25
CA VAL A 436 6.46 -11.15 -4.69
C VAL A 436 7.03 -11.33 -6.10
N ALA A 437 6.75 -10.41 -7.02
CA ALA A 437 7.26 -10.42 -8.38
C ALA A 437 8.80 -10.29 -8.43
N ILE A 438 9.38 -9.38 -7.62
CA ILE A 438 10.84 -9.23 -7.54
C ILE A 438 11.49 -10.43 -6.84
N ALA A 439 10.87 -10.98 -5.80
CA ALA A 439 11.33 -12.20 -5.14
C ALA A 439 11.35 -13.39 -6.13
N ALA A 440 10.30 -13.53 -6.95
CA ALA A 440 10.24 -14.52 -8.02
C ALA A 440 11.35 -14.30 -9.07
N LEU A 441 11.62 -13.04 -9.44
CA LEU A 441 12.74 -12.69 -10.33
C LEU A 441 14.09 -13.12 -9.76
N VAL A 442 14.33 -12.92 -8.47
CA VAL A 442 15.56 -13.34 -7.79
C VAL A 442 15.70 -14.87 -7.75
N ILE A 443 14.62 -15.60 -7.43
CA ILE A 443 14.61 -17.07 -7.43
C ILE A 443 14.87 -17.60 -8.85
N PHE A 444 14.19 -17.04 -9.85
CA PHE A 444 14.37 -17.44 -11.24
C PHE A 444 15.79 -17.15 -11.72
N TYR A 445 16.34 -15.96 -11.47
CA TYR A 445 17.73 -15.61 -11.76
C TYR A 445 18.73 -16.59 -11.12
N LYS A 446 18.50 -16.99 -9.86
CA LYS A 446 19.34 -17.99 -9.19
C LYS A 446 19.29 -19.36 -9.89
N SER A 447 18.13 -19.73 -10.43
CA SER A 447 18.02 -20.95 -11.21
C SER A 447 18.73 -20.84 -12.56
N VAL A 448 18.61 -19.72 -13.26
CA VAL A 448 19.29 -19.48 -14.55
C VAL A 448 20.81 -19.56 -14.37
N THR A 449 21.34 -18.91 -13.33
CA THR A 449 22.77 -18.94 -13.01
C THR A 449 23.30 -20.30 -12.58
N SER A 450 22.44 -21.27 -12.25
CA SER A 450 22.87 -22.64 -11.93
C SER A 450 23.28 -23.46 -13.16
N GLY A 451 23.05 -22.94 -14.37
CA GLY A 451 23.48 -23.56 -15.63
C GLY A 451 22.61 -24.72 -16.13
N ASN A 452 21.54 -25.10 -15.41
CA ASN A 452 20.61 -26.14 -15.86
C ASN A 452 19.34 -25.50 -16.49
N PRO A 453 19.22 -25.47 -17.82
CA PRO A 453 18.12 -24.77 -18.49
C PRO A 453 16.76 -25.44 -18.24
N VAL A 454 16.70 -26.77 -18.15
CA VAL A 454 15.45 -27.52 -17.87
C VAL A 454 14.94 -27.22 -16.45
N ARG A 455 15.84 -27.21 -15.46
CA ARG A 455 15.47 -26.84 -14.08
C ARG A 455 14.98 -25.40 -14.01
N ALA A 456 15.63 -24.48 -14.72
CA ALA A 456 15.22 -23.08 -14.77
C ALA A 456 13.83 -22.90 -15.40
N LEU A 457 13.51 -23.65 -16.46
CA LEU A 457 12.17 -23.66 -17.04
C LEU A 457 11.10 -24.19 -16.07
N TRP A 458 11.40 -25.26 -15.32
CA TRP A 458 10.47 -25.76 -14.29
C TRP A 458 10.23 -24.75 -13.18
N ILE A 459 11.29 -24.08 -12.70
CA ILE A 459 11.16 -23.01 -11.70
C ILE A 459 10.38 -21.83 -12.27
N TRP A 460 10.64 -21.42 -13.52
CA TRP A 460 9.88 -20.36 -14.19
C TRP A 460 8.40 -20.70 -14.32
N PHE A 461 8.07 -21.90 -14.79
CA PHE A 461 6.70 -22.38 -14.92
C PHE A 461 5.99 -22.41 -13.56
N GLY A 462 6.60 -23.04 -12.56
CA GLY A 462 6.05 -23.12 -11.21
C GLY A 462 5.84 -21.75 -10.57
N LEU A 463 6.81 -20.84 -10.67
CA LEU A 463 6.66 -19.46 -10.21
C LEU A 463 5.51 -18.77 -10.95
N SER A 464 5.50 -18.82 -12.28
CA SER A 464 4.47 -18.17 -13.12
C SER A 464 3.05 -18.64 -12.77
N CYS A 465 2.87 -19.92 -12.44
CA CYS A 465 1.60 -20.45 -11.98
C CYS A 465 1.27 -20.01 -10.54
N ILE A 466 2.22 -20.00 -9.60
CA ILE A 466 1.90 -19.66 -8.21
C ILE A 466 1.64 -18.17 -8.06
N ILE A 467 2.53 -17.32 -8.56
CA ILE A 467 2.49 -15.89 -8.24
C ILE A 467 1.39 -15.15 -9.01
N SER A 468 1.09 -15.56 -10.25
CA SER A 468 0.04 -14.93 -11.06
C SER A 468 -1.34 -15.15 -10.46
N PHE A 469 -1.58 -16.29 -9.81
CA PHE A 469 -2.83 -16.55 -9.09
C PHE A 469 -2.80 -15.95 -7.67
N PHE A 470 -1.63 -15.96 -7.02
CA PHE A 470 -1.48 -15.37 -5.69
C PHE A 470 -1.81 -13.88 -5.70
N GLN A 471 -1.30 -13.14 -6.70
CA GLN A 471 -1.54 -11.70 -6.85
C GLN A 471 -1.66 -11.29 -8.31
N ILE A 472 -2.90 -11.30 -8.80
CA ILE A 472 -3.26 -11.18 -10.22
C ILE A 472 -2.99 -9.80 -10.83
N THR A 473 -2.83 -8.76 -10.01
CA THR A 473 -2.66 -7.37 -10.48
C THR A 473 -1.22 -7.02 -10.86
N GLU A 474 -0.24 -7.57 -10.14
CA GLU A 474 1.17 -7.11 -10.22
C GLU A 474 2.13 -8.24 -10.61
N CYS A 475 1.80 -9.50 -10.28
CA CYS A 475 2.70 -10.62 -10.53
C CYS A 475 2.74 -11.11 -12.00
N PRO A 476 1.68 -11.01 -12.83
CA PRO A 476 1.78 -11.35 -14.25
C PRO A 476 2.86 -10.56 -15.01
N ILE A 477 3.22 -9.37 -14.52
CA ILE A 477 4.30 -8.55 -15.09
C ILE A 477 5.64 -9.31 -15.05
N PHE A 478 5.90 -10.12 -14.02
CA PHE A 478 7.10 -10.99 -13.98
C PHE A 478 7.09 -11.99 -15.14
N VAL A 479 5.95 -12.61 -15.44
CA VAL A 479 5.84 -13.64 -16.48
C VAL A 479 6.14 -13.03 -17.84
N VAL A 480 5.50 -11.91 -18.17
CA VAL A 480 5.69 -11.21 -19.46
C VAL A 480 7.13 -10.68 -19.58
N ALA A 481 7.65 -10.05 -18.53
CA ALA A 481 9.01 -9.50 -18.53
C ALA A 481 10.10 -10.57 -18.63
N THR A 482 9.85 -11.80 -18.17
CA THR A 482 10.81 -12.91 -18.21
C THR A 482 10.60 -13.90 -19.35
N LEU A 483 9.51 -13.77 -20.12
CA LEU A 483 9.20 -14.65 -21.25
C LEU A 483 10.34 -14.72 -22.30
N PRO A 484 11.01 -13.62 -22.71
CA PRO A 484 12.14 -13.70 -23.64
C PRO A 484 13.28 -14.60 -23.11
N ILE A 485 13.47 -14.61 -21.79
CA ILE A 485 14.49 -15.43 -21.11
C ILE A 485 14.07 -16.89 -21.12
N ALA A 486 12.81 -17.18 -20.82
CA ALA A 486 12.27 -18.53 -20.88
C ALA A 486 12.39 -19.13 -22.29
N ILE A 487 12.10 -18.35 -23.34
CA ILE A 487 12.28 -18.78 -24.74
C ILE A 487 13.76 -19.09 -25.02
N TRP A 488 14.68 -18.23 -24.57
CA TRP A 488 16.12 -18.50 -24.71
C TRP A 488 16.55 -19.79 -23.98
N LEU A 489 16.05 -20.03 -22.76
CA LEU A 489 16.32 -21.25 -22.01
C LEU A 489 15.73 -22.49 -22.68
N LEU A 490 14.57 -22.39 -23.32
CA LEU A 490 13.98 -23.47 -24.10
C LEU A 490 14.88 -23.86 -25.28
N ILE A 491 15.41 -22.88 -26.00
CA ILE A 491 16.38 -23.09 -27.08
C ILE A 491 17.66 -23.76 -26.55
N GLN A 492 18.17 -23.30 -25.39
CA GLN A 492 19.35 -23.91 -24.77
C GLN A 492 19.09 -25.33 -24.28
N ALA A 493 17.94 -25.59 -23.65
CA ALA A 493 17.53 -26.93 -23.22
C ALA A 493 17.43 -27.90 -24.40
N PHE A 494 16.92 -27.43 -25.54
CA PHE A 494 16.85 -28.22 -26.76
C PHE A 494 18.23 -28.59 -27.30
N ARG A 495 19.20 -27.66 -27.24
CA ARG A 495 20.58 -27.88 -27.71
C ARG A 495 21.41 -28.73 -26.74
N GLN A 496 21.27 -28.51 -25.44
CA GLN A 496 22.18 -29.06 -24.42
C GLN A 496 21.61 -30.27 -23.68
N SER A 497 20.28 -30.45 -23.63
CA SER A 497 19.62 -31.43 -22.75
C SER A 497 18.31 -31.96 -23.34
N LYS A 498 18.33 -32.30 -24.63
CA LYS A 498 17.16 -32.73 -25.42
C LYS A 498 16.32 -33.82 -24.73
N LYS A 499 16.96 -34.87 -24.18
CA LYS A 499 16.26 -35.96 -23.48
C LYS A 499 15.45 -35.47 -22.27
N ASN A 500 16.07 -34.65 -21.41
CA ASN A 500 15.42 -34.12 -20.22
C ASN A 500 14.33 -33.11 -20.57
N LEU A 501 14.52 -32.34 -21.65
CA LEU A 501 13.48 -31.46 -22.18
C LEU A 501 12.27 -32.26 -22.67
N TRP A 502 12.46 -33.31 -23.48
CA TRP A 502 11.34 -34.16 -23.93
C TRP A 502 10.64 -34.87 -22.78
N LEU A 503 11.37 -35.35 -21.77
CA LEU A 503 10.76 -35.89 -20.56
C LEU A 503 9.91 -34.83 -19.85
N SER A 504 10.43 -33.61 -19.72
CA SER A 504 9.71 -32.50 -19.09
C SER A 504 8.46 -32.12 -19.88
N LEU A 505 8.54 -32.05 -21.21
CA LEU A 505 7.40 -31.82 -22.09
C LEU A 505 6.39 -32.97 -22.00
N GLY A 506 6.84 -34.21 -21.88
CA GLY A 506 5.99 -35.37 -21.63
C GLY A 506 5.23 -35.25 -20.31
N ILE A 507 5.92 -34.89 -19.22
CA ILE A 507 5.30 -34.63 -17.91
C ILE A 507 4.30 -33.47 -18.00
N LEU A 508 4.67 -32.35 -18.62
CA LEU A 508 3.77 -31.21 -18.82
C LEU A 508 2.58 -31.58 -19.70
N SER A 509 2.75 -32.47 -20.67
CA SER A 509 1.65 -32.98 -21.49
C SER A 509 0.71 -33.85 -20.66
N VAL A 510 1.23 -34.72 -19.79
CA VAL A 510 0.41 -35.52 -18.86
C VAL A 510 -0.33 -34.63 -17.86
N ILE A 511 0.34 -33.64 -17.27
CA ILE A 511 -0.29 -32.64 -16.39
C ILE A 511 -1.35 -31.88 -17.18
N GLY A 512 -1.02 -31.42 -18.39
CA GLY A 512 -1.92 -30.69 -19.28
C GLY A 512 -3.15 -31.53 -19.65
N ILE A 513 -2.98 -32.81 -19.93
CA ILE A 513 -4.06 -33.78 -20.15
C ILE A 513 -4.92 -33.92 -18.89
N PHE A 514 -4.31 -34.10 -17.72
CA PHE A 514 -5.06 -34.23 -16.46
C PHE A 514 -5.86 -32.97 -16.14
N VAL A 515 -5.25 -31.79 -16.34
CA VAL A 515 -5.91 -30.49 -16.22
C VAL A 515 -7.04 -30.36 -17.24
N PHE A 516 -6.78 -30.71 -18.51
CA PHE A 516 -7.73 -30.63 -19.61
C PHE A 516 -8.94 -31.57 -19.47
N PHE A 517 -8.76 -32.74 -18.86
CA PHE A 517 -9.88 -33.65 -18.58
C PHE A 517 -10.57 -33.35 -17.24
N ASN A 518 -9.95 -32.55 -16.38
CA ASN A 518 -10.59 -32.07 -15.15
C ASN A 518 -11.47 -30.84 -15.45
N LYS A 519 -12.79 -31.06 -15.53
CA LYS A 519 -13.78 -30.00 -15.81
C LYS A 519 -13.64 -28.80 -14.86
N THR A 520 -13.41 -29.04 -13.57
CA THR A 520 -13.27 -27.98 -12.56
C THR A 520 -12.01 -27.16 -12.79
N THR A 521 -10.87 -27.80 -13.06
CA THR A 521 -9.62 -27.07 -13.32
C THR A 521 -9.68 -26.26 -14.61
N ASN A 522 -10.29 -26.80 -15.66
CA ASN A 522 -10.52 -26.03 -16.89
C ASN A 522 -11.40 -24.81 -16.66
N ALA A 523 -12.52 -24.98 -15.94
CA ALA A 523 -13.41 -23.87 -15.61
C ALA A 523 -12.67 -22.78 -14.84
N LEU A 524 -11.85 -23.16 -13.84
CA LEU A 524 -11.03 -22.22 -13.07
C LEU A 524 -10.05 -21.43 -13.94
N ILE A 525 -9.33 -22.10 -14.84
CA ILE A 525 -8.35 -21.44 -15.73
C ILE A 525 -9.08 -20.47 -16.67
N LEU A 526 -10.17 -20.91 -17.30
CA LEU A 526 -10.95 -20.07 -18.22
C LEU A 526 -11.55 -18.85 -17.49
N SER A 527 -12.14 -19.04 -16.31
CA SER A 527 -12.70 -17.92 -15.54
C SER A 527 -11.62 -16.94 -15.06
N THR A 528 -10.43 -17.44 -14.69
CA THR A 528 -9.30 -16.57 -14.34
C THR A 528 -8.84 -15.75 -15.55
N LEU A 529 -8.74 -16.37 -16.74
CA LEU A 529 -8.38 -15.66 -17.97
C LEU A 529 -9.42 -14.59 -18.32
N HIS A 530 -10.71 -14.91 -18.20
CA HIS A 530 -11.79 -13.92 -18.38
C HIS A 530 -11.65 -12.77 -17.40
N TYR A 531 -11.43 -13.03 -16.11
CA TYR A 531 -11.21 -11.99 -15.11
C TYR A 531 -10.04 -11.05 -15.48
N VAL A 532 -8.90 -11.59 -15.94
CA VAL A 532 -7.74 -10.76 -16.36
C VAL A 532 -8.09 -9.87 -17.54
N LEU A 533 -8.79 -10.42 -18.55
CA LEU A 533 -9.21 -9.67 -19.74
C LEU A 533 -10.21 -8.56 -19.38
N ASP A 534 -11.15 -8.86 -18.48
CA ASP A 534 -12.19 -7.92 -18.04
C ASP A 534 -11.60 -6.77 -17.21
N GLN A 535 -10.62 -7.03 -16.34
CA GLN A 535 -10.06 -6.04 -15.40
C GLN A 535 -9.00 -5.10 -16.01
N GLY A 536 -8.38 -5.49 -17.13
CA GLY A 536 -7.23 -4.78 -17.72
C GLY A 536 -7.53 -3.36 -18.20
N GLY A 537 -8.72 -3.12 -18.77
CA GLY A 537 -9.10 -1.81 -19.33
C GLY A 537 -9.90 -0.90 -18.39
N VAL A 538 -10.39 -1.44 -17.28
CA VAL A 538 -11.40 -0.80 -16.43
C VAL A 538 -10.77 0.10 -15.36
N ASN A 539 -9.58 -0.27 -14.89
CA ASN A 539 -8.92 0.39 -13.76
C ASN A 539 -8.51 1.85 -14.03
N GLU A 540 -8.31 2.24 -15.29
CA GLU A 540 -7.91 3.61 -15.66
C GLU A 540 -9.11 4.58 -15.66
N VAL A 541 -10.28 4.11 -16.08
CA VAL A 541 -11.48 4.95 -16.22
C VAL A 541 -12.34 4.93 -14.97
N ALA A 542 -12.49 3.77 -14.31
CA ALA A 542 -13.44 3.59 -13.21
C ALA A 542 -12.91 3.94 -11.81
N HIS A 543 -11.59 4.10 -11.66
CA HIS A 543 -10.91 4.29 -10.36
C HIS A 543 -9.81 5.37 -10.37
N GLY A 544 -9.64 6.10 -11.47
CA GLY A 544 -8.64 7.17 -11.57
C GLY A 544 -9.22 8.50 -11.07
N ILE A 545 -8.55 9.14 -10.10
CA ILE A 545 -8.88 10.54 -9.77
C ILE A 545 -8.07 11.51 -10.65
N VAL A 546 -8.60 12.73 -10.83
CA VAL A 546 -7.88 13.81 -11.52
C VAL A 546 -6.58 14.11 -10.78
N TRP A 547 -5.47 14.20 -11.52
CA TRP A 547 -4.12 14.41 -10.98
C TRP A 547 -4.00 15.60 -10.00
N GLN A 548 -4.83 16.63 -10.18
CA GLN A 548 -4.81 17.88 -9.43
C GLN A 548 -5.51 17.80 -8.05
N LEU A 549 -6.33 16.78 -7.79
CA LEU A 549 -7.11 16.61 -6.55
C LEU A 549 -6.34 15.93 -5.39
N SER A 550 -5.01 15.86 -5.47
CA SER A 550 -4.17 15.31 -4.39
C SER A 550 -4.05 16.35 -3.24
N GLU A 551 -5.10 16.49 -2.42
CA GLU A 551 -5.30 17.52 -1.39
C GLU A 551 -4.15 17.71 -0.39
N ASN A 552 -3.37 16.67 -0.09
CA ASN A 552 -2.37 16.67 0.99
C ASN A 552 -0.96 17.20 0.61
N LEU A 553 -0.86 18.05 -0.41
CA LEU A 553 0.42 18.66 -0.83
C LEU A 553 0.81 19.89 0.02
N THR A 554 -0.14 20.51 0.72
CA THR A 554 0.03 21.75 1.50
C THR A 554 0.58 21.53 2.92
N GLU A 555 0.42 20.34 3.52
CA GLU A 555 0.88 20.05 4.89
C GLU A 555 2.38 19.67 5.01
N ARG A 556 3.18 19.86 3.95
CA ARG A 556 4.55 19.32 3.88
C ARG A 556 5.63 20.39 3.83
N VAL A 557 6.78 20.06 4.42
CA VAL A 557 7.97 20.92 4.53
C VAL A 557 8.59 21.25 3.15
N THR A 558 8.37 20.42 2.13
CA THR A 558 8.88 20.62 0.77
C THR A 558 7.74 20.61 -0.26
N SER A 559 7.68 21.64 -1.11
CA SER A 559 6.66 21.87 -2.14
C SER A 559 6.46 20.70 -3.13
N GLY A 560 5.33 20.71 -3.85
CA GLY A 560 4.83 19.60 -4.65
C GLY A 560 5.77 19.00 -5.71
N TYR A 561 6.73 19.74 -6.26
CA TYR A 561 7.67 19.23 -7.27
C TYR A 561 8.66 18.19 -6.70
N PHE A 562 9.16 18.38 -5.49
CA PHE A 562 10.00 17.38 -4.82
C PHE A 562 9.21 16.08 -4.58
N TRP A 563 7.91 16.21 -4.32
CA TRP A 563 7.04 15.07 -4.14
C TRP A 563 6.73 14.33 -5.44
N GLN A 564 6.64 15.06 -6.56
CA GLN A 564 6.62 14.42 -7.88
C GLN A 564 7.93 13.67 -8.17
N LEU A 565 9.09 14.21 -7.79
CA LEU A 565 10.36 13.48 -7.92
C LEU A 565 10.35 12.14 -7.18
N ILE A 566 9.76 12.09 -5.97
CA ILE A 566 9.62 10.85 -5.20
C ILE A 566 8.59 9.90 -5.85
N ARG A 567 7.46 10.41 -6.33
CA ARG A 567 6.45 9.62 -7.07
C ARG A 567 6.99 9.00 -8.36
N PHE A 568 7.97 9.62 -9.00
CA PHE A 568 8.66 9.14 -10.20
C PHE A 568 10.07 8.59 -9.93
N SER A 569 10.41 8.30 -8.66
CA SER A 569 11.76 7.86 -8.30
C SER A 569 12.16 6.51 -8.90
N TRP A 570 11.21 5.72 -9.41
CA TRP A 570 11.51 4.54 -10.24
C TRP A 570 12.40 4.86 -11.46
N LEU A 571 12.39 6.10 -11.97
CA LEU A 571 13.29 6.54 -13.05
C LEU A 571 14.77 6.46 -12.63
N PHE A 572 15.08 6.57 -11.33
CA PHE A 572 16.44 6.37 -10.82
C PHE A 572 16.94 4.93 -10.98
N LEU A 573 16.02 3.96 -11.14
CA LEU A 573 16.38 2.58 -11.49
C LEU A 573 16.72 2.41 -12.98
N LEU A 574 16.07 3.17 -13.86
CA LEU A 574 16.28 3.05 -15.31
C LEU A 574 17.70 3.43 -15.72
N ILE A 575 18.23 4.53 -15.18
CA ILE A 575 19.55 5.05 -15.53
C ILE A 575 20.67 4.00 -15.34
N PRO A 576 20.89 3.43 -14.13
CA PRO A 576 21.93 2.41 -13.95
C PRO A 576 21.64 1.14 -14.74
N THR A 577 20.37 0.78 -14.93
CA THR A 577 19.98 -0.39 -15.72
C THR A 577 20.40 -0.25 -17.18
N ILE A 578 20.07 0.89 -17.81
CA ILE A 578 20.44 1.19 -19.21
C ILE A 578 21.95 1.30 -19.36
N VAL A 579 22.63 2.03 -18.46
CA VAL A 579 24.10 2.17 -18.50
C VAL A 579 24.79 0.80 -18.41
N LEU A 580 24.33 -0.08 -17.53
CA LEU A 580 24.89 -1.43 -17.40
C LEU A 580 24.57 -2.30 -18.61
N LEU A 581 23.37 -2.19 -19.20
CA LEU A 581 23.03 -2.89 -20.44
C LEU A 581 23.98 -2.49 -21.58
N ILE A 582 24.33 -1.21 -21.72
CA ILE A 582 25.24 -0.70 -22.75
C ILE A 582 26.70 -1.13 -22.48
N ARG A 583 27.19 -0.99 -21.25
CA ARG A 583 28.62 -1.14 -20.90
C ARG A 583 29.13 -2.60 -20.92
N ASN A 584 28.24 -3.54 -20.68
CA ASN A 584 28.57 -4.94 -20.45
C ASN A 584 29.04 -5.66 -21.73
N ARG A 585 30.24 -6.27 -21.77
CA ARG A 585 30.73 -7.03 -22.95
C ARG A 585 30.02 -8.38 -23.10
N PHE A 586 30.07 -8.99 -24.29
CA PHE A 586 29.39 -10.25 -24.62
C PHE A 586 30.11 -11.52 -24.10
N ASP A 587 30.45 -11.58 -22.80
CA ASP A 587 30.80 -12.86 -22.16
C ASP A 587 29.58 -13.49 -21.47
N GLU A 588 29.67 -14.77 -21.10
CA GLU A 588 28.54 -15.56 -20.61
C GLU A 588 28.02 -15.10 -19.23
N ALA A 589 28.92 -14.73 -18.32
CA ALA A 589 28.56 -14.19 -17.01
C ALA A 589 27.83 -12.84 -17.14
N THR A 590 28.31 -12.01 -18.06
CA THR A 590 27.75 -10.70 -18.36
C THR A 590 26.41 -10.80 -19.08
N ARG A 591 26.21 -11.85 -19.89
CA ARG A 591 24.92 -12.17 -20.53
C ARG A 591 23.83 -12.47 -19.51
N ILE A 592 24.14 -13.23 -18.45
CA ILE A 592 23.17 -13.57 -17.40
C ILE A 592 22.81 -12.33 -16.54
N ASN A 593 23.75 -11.42 -16.32
CA ASN A 593 23.44 -10.16 -15.64
C ASN A 593 22.57 -9.24 -16.51
N ARG A 594 22.79 -9.19 -17.83
CA ARG A 594 21.93 -8.46 -18.77
C ARG A 594 20.48 -8.97 -18.77
N ILE A 595 20.30 -10.28 -18.60
CA ILE A 595 18.98 -10.94 -18.50
C ILE A 595 18.18 -10.38 -17.31
N LEU A 596 18.78 -10.29 -16.11
CA LEU A 596 18.13 -9.71 -14.93
C LEU A 596 17.77 -8.24 -15.15
N LEU A 597 18.69 -7.46 -15.72
CA LEU A 597 18.51 -6.04 -16.01
C LEU A 597 17.37 -5.79 -17.02
N MET A 598 17.30 -6.60 -18.08
CA MET A 598 16.26 -6.49 -19.09
C MET A 598 14.88 -6.86 -18.51
N ALA A 599 14.78 -7.95 -17.75
CA ALA A 599 13.53 -8.31 -17.08
C ALA A 599 13.08 -7.20 -16.13
N LEU A 600 13.96 -6.66 -15.30
CA LEU A 600 13.62 -5.58 -14.37
C LEU A 600 13.19 -4.30 -15.12
N LEU A 601 13.86 -3.96 -16.22
CA LEU A 601 13.48 -2.84 -17.09
C LEU A 601 12.06 -3.03 -17.65
N LEU A 602 11.77 -4.22 -18.21
CA LEU A 602 10.45 -4.55 -18.74
C LEU A 602 9.38 -4.53 -17.64
N MET A 603 9.69 -5.01 -16.43
CA MET A 603 8.77 -4.93 -15.30
C MET A 603 8.41 -3.47 -14.96
N CYS A 604 9.40 -2.56 -14.95
CA CYS A 604 9.17 -1.13 -14.72
C CYS A 604 8.26 -0.50 -15.79
N LEU A 605 8.42 -0.88 -17.06
CA LEU A 605 7.61 -0.33 -18.15
C LEU A 605 6.19 -0.90 -18.15
N LEU A 606 6.04 -2.21 -17.90
CA LEU A 606 4.75 -2.90 -17.92
C LEU A 606 3.84 -2.52 -16.74
N ILE A 607 4.38 -2.01 -15.62
CA ILE A 607 3.56 -1.55 -14.48
C ILE A 607 2.89 -0.19 -14.75
N ILE A 608 3.37 0.60 -15.73
CA ILE A 608 2.97 2.00 -15.92
C ILE A 608 1.46 2.14 -16.14
N PRO A 609 0.79 1.41 -17.04
CA PRO A 609 -0.64 1.59 -17.26
C PRO A 609 -1.45 1.42 -15.97
N ARG A 610 -1.09 0.42 -15.15
CA ARG A 610 -1.75 0.16 -13.87
C ARG A 610 -1.44 1.21 -12.81
N ALA A 611 -0.20 1.67 -12.73
CA ALA A 611 0.27 2.55 -11.68
C ALA A 611 -0.06 4.03 -11.95
N ALA A 612 0.02 4.46 -13.22
CA ALA A 612 -0.33 5.80 -13.67
C ALA A 612 -1.83 5.96 -13.91
N GLY A 613 -2.54 4.90 -14.35
CA GLY A 613 -3.99 4.94 -14.57
C GLY A 613 -4.82 4.99 -13.29
N ARG A 614 -4.24 4.70 -12.12
CA ARG A 614 -4.95 4.76 -10.82
C ARG A 614 -4.27 5.72 -9.86
N ILE A 615 -4.60 6.99 -10.01
CA ILE A 615 -4.18 8.04 -9.09
C ILE A 615 -5.18 8.03 -7.92
N TYR A 616 -4.67 8.13 -6.69
CA TYR A 616 -5.49 8.29 -5.49
C TYR A 616 -5.21 9.64 -4.83
N ALA A 617 -6.12 10.05 -3.95
CA ALA A 617 -5.94 11.22 -3.08
C ALA A 617 -4.90 10.96 -1.98
N ASP A 618 -4.47 9.70 -1.84
CA ASP A 618 -3.41 9.32 -0.92
C ASP A 618 -2.05 9.97 -1.27
N ILE A 619 -1.17 9.95 -0.29
CA ILE A 619 0.13 10.62 -0.32
C ILE A 619 0.99 10.22 -1.53
N TYR A 620 0.98 8.96 -1.94
CA TYR A 620 1.91 8.42 -2.93
C TYR A 620 1.26 8.16 -4.29
N SER A 621 -0.04 7.92 -4.34
CA SER A 621 -0.72 7.26 -5.46
C SER A 621 -0.11 5.87 -5.78
N LYS A 622 -0.73 5.08 -6.65
CA LYS A 622 -0.17 3.77 -7.08
C LYS A 622 1.19 3.92 -7.75
N ILE A 623 1.44 5.00 -8.49
CA ILE A 623 2.74 5.28 -9.12
C ILE A 623 3.84 5.54 -8.10
N GLY A 624 3.53 6.28 -7.02
CA GLY A 624 4.47 6.48 -5.94
C GLY A 624 4.76 5.17 -5.22
N LEU A 625 3.74 4.36 -4.91
CA LEU A 625 3.95 3.02 -4.36
C LEU A 625 4.86 2.21 -5.27
N ALA A 626 4.56 2.06 -6.57
CA ALA A 626 5.43 1.35 -7.51
C ALA A 626 6.88 1.85 -7.46
N SER A 627 7.10 3.17 -7.37
CA SER A 627 8.42 3.75 -7.17
C SER A 627 9.11 3.29 -5.90
N ILE A 628 8.41 3.27 -4.77
CA ILE A 628 8.95 2.75 -3.51
C ILE A 628 9.44 1.31 -3.73
N GLY A 629 8.61 0.45 -4.32
CA GLY A 629 8.95 -0.96 -4.54
C GLY A 629 10.17 -1.14 -5.43
N PHE A 630 10.22 -0.46 -6.59
CA PHE A 630 11.35 -0.56 -7.51
C PHE A 630 12.62 0.10 -7.00
N VAL A 631 12.54 1.21 -6.27
CA VAL A 631 13.73 1.86 -5.68
C VAL A 631 14.25 1.07 -4.48
N ILE A 632 13.37 0.58 -3.61
CA ILE A 632 13.79 -0.20 -2.44
C ILE A 632 14.30 -1.57 -2.88
N CYS A 633 13.55 -2.31 -3.70
CA CYS A 633 13.91 -3.68 -4.07
C CYS A 633 14.80 -3.77 -5.31
N GLY A 634 14.49 -3.02 -6.37
CA GLY A 634 15.18 -3.13 -7.67
C GLY A 634 16.55 -2.46 -7.69
N LEU A 635 16.69 -1.24 -7.15
CA LEU A 635 17.93 -0.46 -7.24
C LEU A 635 19.14 -1.16 -6.56
N PRO A 636 19.02 -1.75 -5.36
CA PRO A 636 20.11 -2.54 -4.79
C PRO A 636 20.47 -3.76 -5.63
N LEU A 637 19.49 -4.44 -6.22
CA LEU A 637 19.72 -5.62 -7.07
C LEU A 637 20.50 -5.28 -8.34
N VAL A 638 20.36 -4.05 -8.85
CA VAL A 638 21.13 -3.55 -10.00
C VAL A 638 22.52 -3.09 -9.59
N ILE A 639 22.64 -2.26 -8.56
CA ILE A 639 23.90 -1.56 -8.26
C ILE A 639 24.88 -2.44 -7.46
N ILE A 640 24.42 -3.17 -6.45
CA ILE A 640 25.32 -3.89 -5.52
C ILE A 640 26.11 -5.00 -6.22
N PRO A 641 25.50 -5.90 -7.03
CA PRO A 641 26.24 -6.98 -7.68
C PRO A 641 27.25 -6.49 -8.72
N ASN A 642 26.92 -5.39 -9.43
CA ASN A 642 27.69 -4.88 -10.57
C ASN A 642 28.75 -3.83 -10.18
N THR A 643 28.76 -3.37 -8.93
CA THR A 643 29.81 -2.48 -8.44
C THR A 643 31.03 -3.29 -8.04
N HIS A 644 32.15 -3.20 -8.74
CA HIS A 644 33.42 -3.87 -8.34
C HIS A 644 34.38 -2.98 -7.55
N ASN A 645 34.15 -1.66 -7.58
CA ASN A 645 34.99 -0.71 -6.86
C ASN A 645 34.74 -0.82 -5.35
N ALA A 646 35.76 -1.26 -4.61
CA ALA A 646 35.70 -1.42 -3.15
C ALA A 646 35.32 -0.12 -2.42
N ARG A 647 35.72 1.05 -2.93
CA ARG A 647 35.36 2.35 -2.35
C ARG A 647 33.88 2.64 -2.55
N LEU A 648 33.36 2.43 -3.76
CA LEU A 648 31.93 2.66 -4.04
C LEU A 648 31.05 1.69 -3.25
N ARG A 649 31.44 0.41 -3.13
CA ARG A 649 30.77 -0.57 -2.25
C ARG A 649 30.69 -0.15 -0.79
N THR A 650 31.61 0.70 -0.36
CA THR A 650 31.70 1.19 1.02
C THR A 650 30.78 2.41 1.24
N VAL A 651 30.46 3.17 0.18
CA VAL A 651 29.54 4.34 0.24
C VAL A 651 28.09 3.98 -0.06
N LEU A 652 27.84 2.98 -0.91
CA LEU A 652 26.50 2.56 -1.31
C LEU A 652 25.54 2.27 -0.14
N PRO A 653 25.95 1.63 0.98
CA PRO A 653 25.10 1.50 2.17
C PRO A 653 24.53 2.83 2.66
N LEU A 654 25.34 3.89 2.66
CA LEU A 654 24.95 5.23 3.13
C LEU A 654 23.93 5.86 2.18
N CYS A 655 24.16 5.73 0.87
CA CYS A 655 23.22 6.20 -0.14
C CYS A 655 21.88 5.48 -0.04
N PHE A 656 21.89 4.15 0.07
CA PHE A 656 20.66 3.37 0.22
C PHE A 656 19.95 3.66 1.54
N ALA A 657 20.68 3.78 2.65
CA ALA A 657 20.13 4.19 3.94
C ALA A 657 19.37 5.52 3.83
N PHE A 658 20.00 6.53 3.22
CA PHE A 658 19.37 7.84 3.03
C PHE A 658 18.15 7.77 2.11
N ILE A 659 18.26 7.11 0.95
CA ILE A 659 17.15 6.93 -0.01
C ILE A 659 15.99 6.17 0.65
N PHE A 660 16.28 5.11 1.40
CA PHE A 660 15.28 4.33 2.10
C PHE A 660 14.61 5.14 3.21
N GLY A 661 15.34 6.01 3.90
CA GLY A 661 14.78 6.98 4.84
C GLY A 661 13.88 8.01 4.16
N LEU A 662 14.29 8.53 3.00
CA LEU A 662 13.50 9.49 2.22
C LEU A 662 12.18 8.93 1.68
N ILE A 663 12.11 7.62 1.42
CA ILE A 663 10.97 7.01 0.73
C ILE A 663 10.12 6.12 1.68
N GLY A 664 10.75 5.48 2.67
CA GLY A 664 10.11 4.56 3.63
C GLY A 664 9.45 5.22 4.84
N MET A 665 8.84 4.40 5.71
CA MET A 665 8.14 4.79 6.96
C MET A 665 8.68 4.06 8.21
N GLN A 666 9.99 3.82 8.25
CA GLN A 666 10.70 3.20 9.36
C GLN A 666 10.46 3.89 10.73
N GLU A 667 10.07 5.17 10.78
CA GLU A 667 9.67 5.83 12.03
C GLU A 667 8.38 5.25 12.59
N VAL A 668 7.32 5.20 11.76
CA VAL A 668 6.02 4.65 12.16
C VAL A 668 6.21 3.21 12.62
N GLN A 669 7.05 2.45 11.92
CA GLN A 669 7.49 1.12 12.34
C GLN A 669 8.12 1.13 13.74
N VAL A 670 9.14 1.96 13.98
CA VAL A 670 9.86 1.99 15.27
C VAL A 670 8.93 2.46 16.40
N GLN A 671 8.13 3.50 16.19
CA GLN A 671 7.15 3.98 17.16
C GLN A 671 6.11 2.89 17.49
N THR A 672 5.58 2.23 16.46
CA THR A 672 4.62 1.13 16.61
C THR A 672 5.26 -0.03 17.35
N ALA A 673 6.45 -0.48 16.94
CA ALA A 673 7.18 -1.57 17.58
C ALA A 673 7.48 -1.27 19.07
N LEU A 674 7.89 -0.04 19.40
CA LEU A 674 8.11 0.38 20.79
C LEU A 674 6.81 0.41 21.61
N SER A 675 5.68 0.70 20.98
CA SER A 675 4.37 0.68 21.63
C SER A 675 3.83 -0.75 21.86
N ILE A 676 4.14 -1.70 20.97
CA ILE A 676 3.71 -3.10 21.09
C ILE A 676 4.33 -3.78 22.31
N ARG A 677 5.56 -3.39 22.70
CA ARG A 677 6.28 -3.94 23.85
C ARG A 677 5.44 -4.04 25.12
N GLY A 678 4.70 -2.97 25.44
CA GLY A 678 3.93 -2.86 26.68
C GLY A 678 2.46 -3.24 26.54
N GLN A 679 2.04 -3.58 25.33
CA GLN A 679 0.64 -3.66 24.97
C GLN A 679 -0.11 -4.68 25.85
N ILE A 680 -1.16 -4.18 26.49
CA ILE A 680 -2.31 -4.94 26.98
C ILE A 680 -3.48 -4.47 26.11
N ILE A 681 -4.33 -5.40 25.71
CA ILE A 681 -5.61 -5.04 25.09
C ILE A 681 -6.60 -4.82 26.21
N GLU A 682 -7.30 -3.70 26.25
CA GLU A 682 -8.35 -3.48 27.24
C GLU A 682 -9.68 -4.01 26.66
N GLU A 683 -10.46 -4.74 27.47
CA GLU A 683 -11.81 -5.17 27.11
C GLU A 683 -12.69 -3.93 26.91
N PRO A 684 -13.32 -3.79 25.73
CA PRO A 684 -14.22 -2.67 25.50
C PRO A 684 -15.47 -2.82 26.36
N ALA A 685 -16.00 -1.69 26.84
CA ALA A 685 -17.23 -1.67 27.63
C ALA A 685 -18.46 -2.23 26.88
N LEU A 686 -18.45 -2.17 25.55
CA LEU A 686 -19.54 -2.59 24.66
C LEU A 686 -19.09 -3.76 23.75
N ALA A 687 -18.60 -4.84 24.34
CA ALA A 687 -18.34 -6.08 23.61
C ALA A 687 -19.65 -6.85 23.36
N VAL A 688 -19.79 -7.42 22.17
CA VAL A 688 -21.01 -8.11 21.69
C VAL A 688 -20.67 -9.56 21.41
N SER A 689 -21.45 -10.52 21.87
CA SER A 689 -21.29 -11.92 21.43
C SER A 689 -22.24 -12.21 20.30
N GLY A 690 -21.72 -12.75 19.19
CA GLY A 690 -22.53 -13.07 18.02
C GLY A 690 -23.71 -13.99 18.33
N ASP A 691 -23.52 -14.97 19.21
CA ASP A 691 -24.56 -15.93 19.61
C ASP A 691 -25.79 -15.25 20.25
N ASP A 692 -25.59 -14.16 21.00
CA ASP A 692 -26.68 -13.43 21.68
C ASP A 692 -27.66 -12.79 20.68
N TYR A 693 -27.21 -12.57 19.44
CA TYR A 693 -27.96 -11.90 18.38
C TYR A 693 -28.19 -12.79 17.15
N GLY A 694 -27.85 -14.08 17.22
CA GLY A 694 -28.02 -15.02 16.12
C GLY A 694 -26.98 -14.91 15.00
N PHE A 695 -25.80 -14.37 15.29
CA PHE A 695 -24.67 -14.21 14.36
C PHE A 695 -23.40 -14.95 14.85
N PRO A 696 -23.42 -16.29 14.95
CA PRO A 696 -22.29 -17.06 15.51
C PRO A 696 -20.96 -16.82 14.77
N SER A 697 -21.00 -16.46 13.49
CA SER A 697 -19.82 -16.16 12.67
C SER A 697 -19.04 -14.93 13.14
N LEU A 698 -19.65 -14.01 13.91
CA LEU A 698 -18.97 -12.84 14.45
C LEU A 698 -17.90 -13.22 15.48
N GLY A 699 -18.18 -14.26 16.28
CA GLY A 699 -17.37 -14.66 17.43
C GLY A 699 -17.91 -14.15 18.77
N SER A 700 -17.25 -14.55 19.86
CA SER A 700 -17.62 -14.18 21.23
C SER A 700 -16.97 -12.87 21.66
N LYS A 701 -17.74 -11.99 22.34
CA LYS A 701 -17.24 -10.71 22.87
C LYS A 701 -16.43 -9.90 21.86
N VAL A 702 -16.97 -9.61 20.68
CA VAL A 702 -16.32 -8.78 19.67
C VAL A 702 -16.67 -7.29 19.82
N MET A 703 -15.74 -6.42 19.45
CA MET A 703 -16.03 -5.00 19.27
C MET A 703 -16.74 -4.80 17.94
N MET A 704 -17.94 -4.22 17.99
CA MET A 704 -18.73 -3.88 16.83
C MET A 704 -19.39 -2.53 17.08
N ASP A 705 -19.51 -1.70 16.04
CA ASP A 705 -20.22 -0.44 16.16
C ASP A 705 -21.71 -0.69 16.48
N GLY A 706 -22.30 0.12 17.37
CA GLY A 706 -23.67 -0.09 17.84
C GLY A 706 -24.72 0.11 16.73
N ASN A 707 -24.49 1.06 15.82
CA ASN A 707 -25.38 1.28 14.68
C ASN A 707 -25.22 0.13 13.68
N GLN A 708 -23.98 -0.31 13.45
CA GLN A 708 -23.70 -1.48 12.62
C GLN A 708 -24.40 -2.73 13.18
N LEU A 709 -24.28 -3.04 14.47
CA LEU A 709 -24.96 -4.17 15.10
C LEU A 709 -26.48 -4.06 14.94
N THR A 710 -27.04 -2.90 15.25
CA THR A 710 -28.48 -2.64 15.12
C THR A 710 -28.94 -2.88 13.69
N ARG A 711 -28.20 -2.37 12.70
CA ARG A 711 -28.47 -2.60 11.28
C ARG A 711 -28.47 -4.08 10.94
N GLN A 712 -27.47 -4.84 11.39
CA GLN A 712 -27.37 -6.28 11.12
C GLN A 712 -28.53 -7.07 11.73
N ILE A 713 -28.94 -6.78 12.97
CA ILE A 713 -30.11 -7.37 13.63
C ILE A 713 -31.38 -7.08 12.81
N GLN A 714 -31.56 -5.83 12.41
CA GLN A 714 -32.70 -5.41 11.61
C GLN A 714 -32.69 -6.05 10.22
N LEU A 715 -31.51 -6.22 9.60
CA LEU A 715 -31.38 -6.89 8.29
C LEU A 715 -31.80 -8.36 8.43
N LYS A 716 -31.27 -9.05 9.45
CA LYS A 716 -31.62 -10.45 9.74
C LYS A 716 -33.11 -10.65 9.90
N LYS A 717 -33.79 -9.75 10.62
CA LYS A 717 -35.24 -9.78 10.83
C LYS A 717 -36.02 -9.77 9.50
N VAL A 718 -35.62 -8.93 8.55
CA VAL A 718 -36.28 -8.85 7.23
C VAL A 718 -35.95 -10.07 6.39
N ILE A 719 -34.67 -10.45 6.32
CA ILE A 719 -34.18 -11.58 5.52
C ILE A 719 -34.85 -12.88 5.96
N ASP A 720 -34.84 -13.20 7.26
CA ASP A 720 -35.36 -14.47 7.79
C ASP A 720 -36.89 -14.55 7.76
N ARG A 721 -37.61 -13.42 7.57
CA ARG A 721 -39.07 -13.40 7.35
C ARG A 721 -39.46 -13.78 5.92
N ILE A 722 -38.59 -13.47 4.95
CA ILE A 722 -38.90 -13.58 3.51
C ILE A 722 -38.22 -14.81 2.89
N LEU A 723 -37.03 -15.16 3.39
CA LEU A 723 -36.15 -16.18 2.81
C LEU A 723 -35.96 -17.37 3.73
N GLU A 724 -36.04 -18.57 3.14
CA GLU A 724 -35.66 -19.80 3.81
C GLU A 724 -34.16 -19.81 4.15
N PRO A 725 -33.68 -20.49 5.20
CA PRO A 725 -32.28 -20.42 5.66
C PRO A 725 -31.20 -20.70 4.60
N GLN A 726 -31.51 -21.55 3.62
CA GLN A 726 -30.63 -21.92 2.50
C GLN A 726 -30.68 -20.95 1.30
N GLU A 727 -31.72 -20.12 1.23
CA GLU A 727 -31.86 -19.11 0.18
C GLU A 727 -30.90 -17.94 0.42
N THR A 728 -30.73 -17.07 -0.57
CA THR A 728 -29.91 -15.87 -0.46
C THR A 728 -30.60 -14.69 -1.15
N TYR A 729 -30.04 -13.50 -0.95
CA TYR A 729 -30.49 -12.25 -1.56
C TYR A 729 -29.36 -11.63 -2.37
N TYR A 730 -29.68 -10.66 -3.22
CA TYR A 730 -28.67 -9.83 -3.90
C TYR A 730 -28.49 -8.51 -3.18
N ASP A 731 -27.29 -8.25 -2.66
CA ASP A 731 -26.92 -6.98 -2.06
C ASP A 731 -26.32 -6.02 -3.11
N ALA A 732 -27.04 -4.94 -3.43
CA ALA A 732 -26.59 -3.90 -4.34
C ALA A 732 -25.99 -2.66 -3.65
N THR A 733 -25.76 -2.73 -2.33
CA THR A 733 -25.36 -1.60 -1.46
C THR A 733 -23.86 -1.51 -1.21
N ASN A 734 -23.09 -2.50 -1.69
CA ASN A 734 -21.64 -2.71 -1.47
C ASN A 734 -21.25 -3.19 -0.05
N HIS A 735 -22.21 -3.52 0.82
CA HIS A 735 -21.98 -4.14 2.14
C HIS A 735 -21.64 -5.64 2.05
N THR A 736 -20.57 -5.99 1.31
CA THR A 736 -20.25 -7.40 1.00
C THR A 736 -20.05 -8.31 2.23
N LEU A 737 -19.67 -7.73 3.37
CA LEU A 737 -19.54 -8.48 4.63
C LEU A 737 -20.88 -9.06 5.11
N ASP A 738 -22.01 -8.47 4.72
CA ASP A 738 -23.35 -8.86 5.18
C ASP A 738 -23.67 -10.31 4.81
N TYR A 739 -23.22 -10.82 3.65
CA TYR A 739 -23.35 -12.24 3.31
C TYR A 739 -22.75 -13.14 4.40
N GLY A 740 -21.55 -12.80 4.89
CA GLY A 740 -20.87 -13.52 5.95
C GLY A 740 -21.60 -13.45 7.29
N ILE A 741 -22.02 -12.24 7.69
CA ILE A 741 -22.70 -12.00 8.96
C ILE A 741 -24.07 -12.70 8.98
N GLN A 742 -24.85 -12.54 7.91
CA GLN A 742 -26.18 -13.12 7.75
C GLN A 742 -26.14 -14.63 7.47
N GLY A 743 -24.96 -15.21 7.24
CA GLY A 743 -24.78 -16.64 6.96
C GLY A 743 -25.31 -17.06 5.59
N ARG A 744 -25.35 -16.14 4.63
CA ARG A 744 -25.91 -16.33 3.29
C ARG A 744 -24.80 -16.43 2.24
N ALA A 745 -25.00 -17.24 1.21
CA ALA A 745 -24.04 -17.37 0.11
C ALA A 745 -24.14 -16.16 -0.84
N SER A 746 -23.02 -15.65 -1.36
CA SER A 746 -23.09 -14.64 -2.43
C SER A 746 -23.74 -15.24 -3.69
N PRO A 747 -24.80 -14.65 -4.25
CA PRO A 747 -25.42 -15.17 -5.46
C PRO A 747 -24.55 -14.94 -6.70
N VAL A 748 -23.59 -14.02 -6.65
CA VAL A 748 -22.80 -13.58 -7.80
C VAL A 748 -21.31 -13.72 -7.51
N THR A 749 -20.49 -13.83 -8.56
CA THR A 749 -19.03 -13.98 -8.40
C THR A 749 -18.38 -12.75 -7.78
N ASN A 750 -18.89 -11.56 -8.08
CA ASN A 750 -18.40 -10.31 -7.51
C ASN A 750 -19.52 -9.65 -6.67
N PRO A 751 -19.49 -9.79 -5.33
CA PRO A 751 -20.59 -9.34 -4.46
C PRO A 751 -20.67 -7.82 -4.30
N ALA A 752 -19.65 -7.07 -4.72
CA ALA A 752 -19.68 -5.61 -4.71
C ALA A 752 -19.95 -5.10 -6.13
N PRO A 753 -21.13 -4.51 -6.42
CA PRO A 753 -21.36 -3.79 -7.66
C PRO A 753 -20.25 -2.78 -7.99
N TYR A 754 -19.67 -2.16 -6.96
CA TYR A 754 -18.52 -1.27 -7.09
C TYR A 754 -17.38 -1.83 -7.96
N ASN A 755 -17.15 -3.15 -7.94
CA ASN A 755 -16.09 -3.83 -8.68
C ASN A 755 -16.54 -4.41 -10.03
N THR A 756 -17.78 -4.16 -10.48
CA THR A 756 -18.34 -4.59 -11.76
C THR A 756 -18.63 -3.47 -12.78
N PRO A 757 -17.83 -2.39 -12.88
CA PRO A 757 -18.20 -1.26 -13.73
C PRO A 757 -18.12 -1.55 -15.24
N ALA A 758 -17.56 -2.70 -15.67
CA ALA A 758 -17.57 -3.08 -17.08
C ALA A 758 -18.89 -3.75 -17.49
N PHE A 759 -19.40 -3.40 -18.67
CA PHE A 759 -20.62 -4.00 -19.23
C PHE A 759 -20.63 -5.53 -19.18
N VAL A 760 -19.56 -6.20 -19.63
CA VAL A 760 -19.46 -7.67 -19.64
C VAL A 760 -19.52 -8.28 -18.23
N GLN A 761 -19.01 -7.58 -17.21
CA GLN A 761 -19.10 -8.04 -15.82
C GLN A 761 -20.54 -7.93 -15.32
N GLN A 762 -21.24 -6.85 -15.65
CA GLN A 762 -22.63 -6.64 -15.28
C GLN A 762 -23.57 -7.65 -15.96
N VAL A 763 -23.35 -7.94 -17.25
CA VAL A 763 -24.02 -9.04 -17.98
C VAL A 763 -23.97 -10.33 -17.17
N ARG A 764 -22.76 -10.72 -16.75
CA ARG A 764 -22.54 -11.98 -16.02
C ARG A 764 -23.26 -11.99 -14.68
N VAL A 765 -23.24 -10.87 -13.95
CA VAL A 765 -24.00 -10.73 -12.70
C VAL A 765 -25.49 -10.95 -12.97
N VAL A 766 -26.06 -10.29 -13.98
CA VAL A 766 -27.47 -10.46 -14.35
C VAL A 766 -27.79 -11.90 -14.76
N GLU A 767 -26.94 -12.55 -15.54
CA GLU A 767 -27.09 -13.96 -15.91
C GLU A 767 -27.07 -14.88 -14.68
N GLN A 768 -26.17 -14.65 -13.72
CA GLN A 768 -26.10 -15.40 -12.47
C GLN A 768 -27.36 -15.21 -11.62
N LEU A 769 -27.87 -13.98 -11.52
CA LEU A 769 -29.13 -13.68 -10.82
C LEU A 769 -30.32 -14.36 -11.49
N LYS A 770 -30.39 -14.34 -12.83
CA LYS A 770 -31.41 -15.05 -13.61
C LYS A 770 -31.32 -16.56 -13.42
N GLN A 771 -30.12 -17.14 -13.51
CA GLN A 771 -29.93 -18.59 -13.38
C GLN A 771 -30.28 -19.09 -11.98
N LYS A 772 -29.88 -18.36 -10.94
CA LYS A 772 -30.13 -18.73 -9.54
C LYS A 772 -31.51 -18.33 -9.02
N GLN A 773 -32.29 -17.60 -9.83
CA GLN A 773 -33.65 -17.15 -9.49
C GLN A 773 -33.71 -16.46 -8.13
N ILE A 774 -32.83 -15.47 -7.92
CA ILE A 774 -32.73 -14.78 -6.62
C ILE A 774 -34.07 -14.06 -6.31
N PRO A 775 -34.72 -14.34 -5.17
CA PRO A 775 -36.06 -13.80 -4.90
C PRO A 775 -36.05 -12.38 -4.35
N LEU A 776 -34.97 -11.97 -3.68
CA LEU A 776 -34.90 -10.71 -2.92
C LEU A 776 -33.62 -9.94 -3.26
N ALA A 777 -33.72 -8.62 -3.40
CA ALA A 777 -32.58 -7.72 -3.57
C ALA A 777 -32.63 -6.55 -2.58
N LEU A 778 -31.48 -6.19 -2.00
CA LEU A 778 -31.32 -5.00 -1.16
C LEU A 778 -30.70 -3.89 -2.00
N ILE A 779 -31.40 -2.76 -2.15
CA ILE A 779 -30.97 -1.65 -3.02
C ILE A 779 -30.64 -0.36 -2.26
N GLN A 780 -31.16 -0.19 -1.04
CA GLN A 780 -30.82 0.94 -0.18
C GLN A 780 -30.72 0.56 1.30
N ALA A 781 -29.51 0.64 1.87
CA ALA A 781 -29.22 0.50 3.29
C ALA A 781 -27.89 1.19 3.65
N GLU A 782 -27.88 2.53 3.63
CA GLU A 782 -26.65 3.32 3.86
C GLU A 782 -25.50 2.91 2.92
N ASN A 783 -25.80 2.88 1.62
CA ASN A 783 -24.91 2.31 0.60
C ASN A 783 -23.54 2.98 0.59
N ILE A 784 -22.51 2.18 0.29
CA ILE A 784 -21.15 2.66 0.14
C ILE A 784 -20.92 3.11 -1.30
N PHE A 785 -20.77 4.42 -1.50
CA PHE A 785 -20.52 5.05 -2.81
C PHE A 785 -19.10 5.66 -2.84
N HIS A 786 -18.05 4.86 -2.94
CA HIS A 786 -16.66 5.35 -2.91
C HIS A 786 -16.39 6.52 -3.89
N ASP A 787 -16.27 6.24 -5.18
CA ASP A 787 -15.92 7.20 -6.24
C ASP A 787 -16.82 7.07 -7.49
N GLY A 788 -17.94 6.33 -7.39
CA GLY A 788 -18.67 5.79 -8.54
C GLY A 788 -20.12 6.22 -8.76
N GLY A 789 -20.73 7.01 -7.87
CA GLY A 789 -22.16 7.32 -7.94
C GLY A 789 -23.07 6.12 -7.64
N LYS A 790 -24.38 6.27 -7.85
CA LYS A 790 -25.38 5.23 -7.60
C LYS A 790 -25.33 4.12 -8.67
N LEU A 791 -25.96 2.98 -8.36
CA LEU A 791 -26.01 1.78 -9.22
C LEU A 791 -26.49 2.09 -10.66
N SER A 792 -27.48 2.98 -10.81
CA SER A 792 -28.03 3.41 -12.10
C SER A 792 -27.01 4.03 -13.06
N MET A 793 -25.96 4.66 -12.51
CA MET A 793 -24.91 5.32 -13.28
C MET A 793 -23.72 4.40 -13.49
N ARG A 794 -23.28 3.71 -12.43
CA ARG A 794 -22.08 2.87 -12.46
C ARG A 794 -22.33 1.50 -13.09
N ASP A 795 -23.45 0.89 -12.71
CA ASP A 795 -23.78 -0.51 -12.95
C ASP A 795 -25.16 -0.64 -13.61
N PHE A 796 -25.35 0.16 -14.66
CA PHE A 796 -26.64 0.35 -15.33
C PHE A 796 -27.34 -0.96 -15.71
N THR A 797 -26.59 -1.94 -16.20
CA THR A 797 -27.17 -3.22 -16.64
C THR A 797 -27.81 -3.98 -15.48
N ILE A 798 -27.17 -3.95 -14.30
CA ILE A 798 -27.70 -4.56 -13.09
C ILE A 798 -28.93 -3.78 -12.64
N TYR A 799 -28.84 -2.45 -12.62
CA TYR A 799 -29.97 -1.56 -12.32
C TYR A 799 -31.19 -1.81 -13.23
N GLU A 800 -30.99 -1.86 -14.54
CA GLU A 800 -32.04 -2.10 -15.53
C GLU A 800 -32.72 -3.46 -15.29
N TYR A 801 -31.94 -4.50 -15.03
CA TYR A 801 -32.47 -5.82 -14.69
C TYR A 801 -33.32 -5.78 -13.41
N LEU A 802 -32.85 -5.11 -12.36
CA LEU A 802 -33.58 -5.01 -11.09
C LEU A 802 -34.92 -4.28 -11.26
N ILE A 803 -34.95 -3.14 -11.96
CA ILE A 803 -36.19 -2.39 -12.19
C ILE A 803 -37.20 -3.20 -13.02
N LYS A 804 -36.73 -3.91 -14.04
CA LYS A 804 -37.62 -4.69 -14.91
C LYS A 804 -38.18 -5.92 -14.20
N GLU A 805 -37.37 -6.61 -13.41
CA GLU A 805 -37.69 -7.95 -12.91
C GLU A 805 -38.12 -7.98 -11.45
N TYR A 806 -37.99 -6.87 -10.71
CA TYR A 806 -38.33 -6.78 -9.30
C TYR A 806 -39.27 -5.61 -9.02
N LEU A 807 -39.97 -5.69 -7.89
CA LEU A 807 -40.90 -4.69 -7.37
C LEU A 807 -40.34 -4.12 -6.06
N PRO A 808 -40.20 -2.79 -5.91
CA PRO A 808 -39.65 -2.19 -4.71
C PRO A 808 -40.65 -2.19 -3.56
N PHE A 809 -40.14 -2.35 -2.33
CA PHE A 809 -40.86 -2.12 -1.09
C PHE A 809 -39.92 -1.56 -0.03
N GLN A 810 -40.48 -0.91 0.98
CA GLN A 810 -39.73 -0.37 2.11
C GLN A 810 -40.02 -1.21 3.36
N ASP A 811 -38.97 -1.49 4.14
CA ASP A 811 -39.13 -2.13 5.45
C ASP A 811 -39.45 -1.12 6.57
N GLU A 812 -39.73 -1.61 7.79
CA GLU A 812 -40.09 -0.75 8.91
C GLU A 812 -38.92 0.14 9.42
N PHE A 813 -37.72 -0.06 8.88
CA PHE A 813 -36.50 0.68 9.23
C PHE A 813 -36.09 1.68 8.12
N GLY A 814 -36.92 1.84 7.09
CA GLY A 814 -36.70 2.80 6.00
C GLY A 814 -35.76 2.33 4.89
N ARG A 815 -35.33 1.05 4.91
CA ARG A 815 -34.48 0.46 3.86
C ARG A 815 -35.32 0.02 2.69
N ILE A 816 -34.75 0.09 1.50
CA ILE A 816 -35.46 -0.24 0.26
C ILE A 816 -34.97 -1.58 -0.27
N TRP A 817 -35.90 -2.50 -0.36
CA TRP A 817 -35.74 -3.84 -0.90
C TRP A 817 -36.50 -3.97 -2.21
N MET A 818 -36.21 -5.00 -2.98
CA MET A 818 -37.01 -5.40 -4.12
C MET A 818 -37.30 -6.89 -4.08
N ILE A 819 -38.56 -7.28 -4.27
CA ILE A 819 -38.98 -8.67 -4.42
C ILE A 819 -39.10 -8.99 -5.91
N LYS A 820 -38.65 -10.16 -6.33
CA LYS A 820 -38.76 -10.58 -7.72
C LYS A 820 -40.23 -10.68 -8.12
N ARG A 821 -40.57 -10.22 -9.33
CA ARG A 821 -41.92 -10.36 -9.89
C ARG A 821 -42.32 -11.84 -9.93
N GLY A 822 -43.52 -12.16 -9.47
CA GLY A 822 -44.01 -13.53 -9.27
C GLY A 822 -43.73 -14.12 -7.88
N GLU A 823 -42.86 -13.50 -7.07
CA GLU A 823 -42.54 -13.94 -5.69
C GLU A 823 -43.24 -13.07 -4.62
N GLU A 824 -44.20 -12.23 -5.01
CA GLU A 824 -44.89 -11.29 -4.12
C GLU A 824 -45.63 -12.01 -2.98
N SER A 825 -46.03 -13.26 -3.20
CA SER A 825 -46.67 -14.10 -2.19
C SER A 825 -45.82 -14.29 -0.94
N ARG A 826 -44.48 -14.16 -1.03
CA ARG A 826 -43.56 -14.22 0.12
C ARG A 826 -43.72 -13.06 1.09
N LEU A 827 -44.33 -11.96 0.66
CA LEU A 827 -44.67 -10.84 1.54
C LEU A 827 -45.99 -11.09 2.29
N SER A 828 -46.76 -12.12 1.91
CA SER A 828 -48.03 -12.46 2.56
C SER A 828 -47.79 -12.88 4.00
N GLY A 829 -48.44 -12.21 4.95
CA GLY A 829 -48.24 -12.46 6.38
C GLY A 829 -47.08 -11.67 7.00
N THR A 830 -46.40 -10.82 6.22
CA THR A 830 -45.48 -9.79 6.73
C THR A 830 -46.20 -8.44 6.81
N GLU A 831 -45.54 -7.44 7.41
CA GLU A 831 -46.02 -6.05 7.41
C GLU A 831 -45.66 -5.29 6.13
N TYR A 832 -44.91 -5.92 5.22
CA TYR A 832 -44.42 -5.32 3.98
C TYR A 832 -45.45 -5.46 2.87
N ARG A 833 -45.61 -4.41 2.06
CA ARG A 833 -46.49 -4.42 0.88
C ARG A 833 -45.81 -3.77 -0.31
N ILE A 834 -46.24 -4.19 -1.50
CA ILE A 834 -45.95 -3.45 -2.72
C ILE A 834 -46.84 -2.21 -2.78
N GLY A 835 -46.22 -1.06 -3.05
CA GLY A 835 -46.91 0.23 -3.17
C GLY A 835 -47.71 0.38 -4.46
N THR A 836 -48.45 1.48 -4.56
CA THR A 836 -48.97 1.99 -5.85
C THR A 836 -47.81 2.30 -6.80
N GLU A 837 -48.08 2.49 -8.09
CA GLU A 837 -47.04 2.84 -9.08
C GLU A 837 -46.25 4.09 -8.68
N ASN A 838 -46.92 5.13 -8.18
CA ASN A 838 -46.28 6.37 -7.72
C ASN A 838 -45.42 6.14 -6.46
N GLU A 839 -45.89 5.33 -5.51
CA GLU A 839 -45.09 4.95 -4.33
C GLU A 839 -43.84 4.14 -4.75
N GLN A 840 -43.98 3.21 -5.69
CA GLN A 840 -42.87 2.44 -6.23
C GLN A 840 -41.85 3.33 -6.93
N LEU A 841 -42.31 4.26 -7.78
CA LEU A 841 -41.46 5.21 -8.47
C LEU A 841 -40.68 6.07 -7.47
N ALA A 842 -41.34 6.59 -6.42
CA ALA A 842 -40.68 7.38 -5.38
C ALA A 842 -39.55 6.60 -4.68
N LEU A 843 -39.77 5.32 -4.36
CA LEU A 843 -38.74 4.45 -3.76
C LEU A 843 -37.56 4.23 -4.72
N LEU A 844 -37.83 3.98 -6.01
CA LEU A 844 -36.77 3.80 -7.01
C LEU A 844 -35.97 5.09 -7.22
N THR A 845 -36.66 6.23 -7.31
CA THR A 845 -36.04 7.55 -7.44
C THR A 845 -35.13 7.83 -6.23
N GLN A 846 -35.58 7.53 -5.01
CA GLN A 846 -34.75 7.63 -3.81
C GLN A 846 -33.48 6.76 -3.91
N ALA A 847 -33.63 5.48 -4.27
CA ALA A 847 -32.53 4.53 -4.33
C ALA A 847 -31.52 4.80 -5.46
N PHE A 848 -31.99 5.26 -6.62
CA PHE A 848 -31.21 5.23 -7.86
C PHE A 848 -30.97 6.59 -8.51
N TRP A 849 -31.82 7.59 -8.32
CA TRP A 849 -31.67 8.84 -9.05
C TRP A 849 -30.49 9.67 -8.54
N ASN A 850 -29.61 10.06 -9.46
CA ASN A 850 -28.58 11.06 -9.25
C ASN A 850 -28.93 12.28 -10.10
N ARG A 851 -29.57 13.29 -9.49
CA ARG A 851 -29.96 14.51 -10.18
C ARG A 851 -28.76 15.30 -10.69
N ASP A 852 -27.68 15.35 -9.90
CA ASP A 852 -26.36 15.86 -10.33
C ASP A 852 -25.53 14.73 -10.94
N ILE A 853 -25.27 14.82 -12.25
CA ILE A 853 -24.34 13.89 -12.92
C ILE A 853 -23.03 14.57 -13.33
N GLN A 854 -22.79 15.79 -12.84
CA GLN A 854 -21.51 16.52 -12.91
C GLN A 854 -20.92 16.54 -14.33
N GLY A 855 -19.64 16.20 -14.48
CA GLY A 855 -18.94 16.21 -15.76
C GLY A 855 -19.18 14.99 -16.65
N ILE A 856 -20.03 14.03 -16.25
CA ILE A 856 -20.22 12.76 -16.99
C ILE A 856 -20.70 13.02 -18.42
N PRO A 857 -21.74 13.85 -18.68
CA PRO A 857 -22.20 14.09 -20.03
C PRO A 857 -21.13 14.67 -20.94
N ALA A 858 -20.33 15.62 -20.45
CA ALA A 858 -19.22 16.20 -21.19
C ALA A 858 -18.13 15.16 -21.51
N ALA A 859 -17.73 14.35 -20.52
CA ALA A 859 -16.71 13.32 -20.69
C ALA A 859 -17.12 12.26 -21.73
N TRP A 860 -18.37 11.80 -21.66
CA TRP A 860 -18.92 10.82 -22.58
C TRP A 860 -19.20 11.40 -23.97
N GLY A 861 -19.72 12.63 -24.03
CA GLY A 861 -19.97 13.35 -25.29
C GLY A 861 -18.69 13.59 -26.09
N ASN A 862 -17.59 13.94 -25.43
CA ASN A 862 -16.29 14.06 -26.08
C ASN A 862 -15.71 12.72 -26.57
N SER A 863 -16.15 11.61 -25.97
CA SER A 863 -15.73 10.25 -26.30
C SER A 863 -16.70 9.54 -27.26
N VAL A 864 -17.72 10.25 -27.78
CA VAL A 864 -18.84 9.64 -28.53
C VAL A 864 -18.36 8.78 -29.69
N SER A 865 -17.33 9.20 -30.44
CA SER A 865 -16.80 8.45 -31.58
C SER A 865 -16.29 7.05 -31.21
N GLY A 866 -15.69 6.91 -30.03
CA GLY A 866 -15.25 5.62 -29.49
C GLY A 866 -16.39 4.81 -28.88
N LEU A 867 -17.45 5.47 -28.42
CA LEU A 867 -18.62 4.85 -27.80
C LEU A 867 -19.71 4.45 -28.80
N LEU A 868 -19.73 4.97 -30.03
CA LEU A 868 -20.73 4.67 -31.05
C LEU A 868 -20.86 3.15 -31.33
N LYS A 869 -19.76 2.39 -31.22
CA LYS A 869 -19.77 0.92 -31.35
C LYS A 869 -20.59 0.21 -30.26
N HIS A 870 -20.94 0.93 -29.20
CA HIS A 870 -21.75 0.48 -28.07
C HIS A 870 -23.09 1.23 -28.02
N MET A 871 -23.50 1.89 -29.09
CA MET A 871 -24.79 2.54 -29.22
C MET A 871 -25.49 2.05 -30.48
N SER A 872 -26.81 1.97 -30.42
CA SER A 872 -27.63 1.53 -31.55
C SER A 872 -28.82 2.46 -31.74
N ASN A 873 -29.51 2.30 -32.88
CA ASN A 873 -30.75 3.02 -33.21
C ASN A 873 -30.63 4.55 -33.11
N PRO A 874 -29.68 5.19 -33.82
CA PRO A 874 -29.57 6.64 -33.83
C PRO A 874 -30.86 7.26 -34.37
N ARG A 875 -31.49 8.11 -33.59
CA ARG A 875 -32.69 8.87 -33.98
C ARG A 875 -32.39 10.37 -33.90
N ASN A 876 -32.60 11.11 -34.98
CA ASN A 876 -32.31 12.55 -35.00
C ASN A 876 -33.52 13.34 -34.46
N LEU A 877 -33.41 13.80 -33.22
CA LEU A 877 -34.48 14.52 -32.53
C LEU A 877 -34.68 15.94 -33.04
N LEU A 878 -33.75 16.49 -33.84
CA LEU A 878 -33.91 17.76 -34.57
C LEU A 878 -34.55 17.59 -35.95
N ALA A 879 -34.77 16.36 -36.43
CA ALA A 879 -35.55 16.11 -37.64
C ALA A 879 -36.98 15.60 -37.34
N ASP A 880 -37.20 15.06 -36.14
CA ASP A 880 -38.42 14.34 -35.77
C ASP A 880 -39.42 15.17 -34.95
N GLN A 881 -39.06 16.38 -34.52
CA GLN A 881 -39.89 17.28 -33.71
C GLN A 881 -40.97 18.00 -34.53
N ASN A 882 -42.11 18.30 -33.88
CA ASN A 882 -43.20 19.08 -34.48
C ASN A 882 -43.01 20.58 -34.29
N THR A 883 -42.60 20.99 -33.10
CA THR A 883 -42.44 22.39 -32.71
C THR A 883 -41.21 22.55 -31.84
N ILE A 884 -40.49 23.66 -32.04
CA ILE A 884 -39.43 24.12 -31.14
C ILE A 884 -39.97 25.36 -30.43
N GLU A 885 -40.12 25.29 -29.12
CA GLU A 885 -40.42 26.45 -28.29
C GLU A 885 -39.14 26.91 -27.59
N ALA A 886 -39.04 28.19 -27.28
CA ALA A 886 -37.87 28.75 -26.62
C ALA A 886 -38.28 29.86 -25.66
N ASN A 887 -37.58 29.96 -24.53
CA ASN A 887 -37.71 31.07 -23.61
C ASN A 887 -36.40 31.84 -23.55
N ALA A 888 -36.51 33.17 -23.43
CA ALA A 888 -35.37 34.08 -23.34
C ALA A 888 -34.32 33.88 -24.46
N MET A 889 -34.77 33.44 -25.64
CA MET A 889 -33.94 33.26 -26.82
C MET A 889 -34.67 33.69 -28.09
N GLN A 890 -33.91 34.19 -29.07
CA GLN A 890 -34.42 34.63 -30.36
C GLN A 890 -33.74 33.85 -31.49
N LEU A 891 -34.54 33.33 -32.42
CA LEU A 891 -34.04 32.61 -33.60
C LEU A 891 -33.41 33.60 -34.61
N LEU A 892 -32.13 33.39 -34.91
CA LEU A 892 -31.36 34.06 -35.96
C LEU A 892 -31.42 33.25 -37.28
N LYS A 893 -30.70 33.71 -38.32
CA LYS A 893 -30.60 32.96 -39.60
C LYS A 893 -29.78 31.67 -39.40
N ASN A 894 -30.11 30.63 -40.19
CA ASN A 894 -29.44 29.30 -40.18
C ASN A 894 -29.61 28.49 -38.88
N ASP A 895 -30.79 28.50 -38.26
CA ASP A 895 -31.10 27.69 -37.04
C ASP A 895 -30.23 28.00 -35.81
N GLN A 896 -29.64 29.20 -35.77
CA GLN A 896 -28.84 29.71 -34.66
C GLN A 896 -29.73 30.54 -33.72
N TRP A 897 -29.54 30.43 -32.41
CA TRP A 897 -30.34 31.12 -31.39
C TRP A 897 -29.46 32.11 -30.62
N GLU A 898 -29.94 33.33 -30.42
CA GLU A 898 -29.33 34.33 -29.54
C GLU A 898 -30.00 34.28 -28.17
N VAL A 899 -29.23 34.22 -27.08
CA VAL A 899 -29.75 34.34 -25.71
C VAL A 899 -30.03 35.80 -25.37
N THR A 900 -31.30 36.14 -25.12
CA THR A 900 -31.79 37.52 -24.97
C THR A 900 -32.24 37.88 -23.55
N GLY A 901 -32.38 36.91 -22.64
CA GLY A 901 -32.86 37.14 -21.27
C GLY A 901 -32.45 36.05 -20.26
N PRO A 902 -33.00 36.11 -19.02
CA PRO A 902 -32.76 35.11 -17.98
C PRO A 902 -33.57 33.82 -18.21
N ASP A 903 -33.09 32.68 -17.69
CA ASP A 903 -33.65 31.32 -17.88
C ASP A 903 -33.76 30.88 -19.36
N PRO A 904 -32.64 30.87 -20.13
CA PRO A 904 -32.66 30.45 -21.53
C PRO A 904 -32.85 28.94 -21.70
N TYR A 905 -33.91 28.52 -22.39
CA TYR A 905 -34.18 27.10 -22.67
C TYR A 905 -34.88 26.83 -24.00
N ILE A 906 -34.62 25.65 -24.57
CA ILE A 906 -35.25 25.12 -25.80
C ILE A 906 -36.13 23.93 -25.44
N VAL A 907 -37.38 23.90 -25.92
CA VAL A 907 -38.29 22.76 -25.81
C VAL A 907 -38.50 22.11 -27.17
N LEU A 908 -38.32 20.79 -27.22
CA LEU A 908 -38.60 19.94 -28.37
C LEU A 908 -39.85 19.11 -28.08
N ASN A 909 -40.93 19.32 -28.84
CA ASN A 909 -42.17 18.54 -28.75
C ASN A 909 -42.25 17.50 -29.87
N PHE A 910 -42.58 16.26 -29.54
CA PHE A 910 -42.54 15.14 -30.49
C PHE A 910 -43.94 14.71 -30.96
N PRO A 911 -44.13 14.40 -32.27
CA PRO A 911 -45.39 13.91 -32.84
C PRO A 911 -45.77 12.50 -32.37
N LYS A 912 -44.77 11.70 -32.02
CA LYS A 912 -44.91 10.34 -31.54
C LYS A 912 -43.92 10.14 -30.41
N ASP A 913 -44.44 9.58 -29.32
CA ASP A 913 -43.66 9.22 -28.16
C ASP A 913 -42.44 8.39 -28.60
N PHE A 914 -41.32 8.66 -27.94
CA PHE A 914 -40.09 7.93 -28.19
C PHE A 914 -39.44 7.52 -26.88
N LYS A 915 -38.61 6.50 -26.95
CA LYS A 915 -37.82 6.03 -25.82
C LYS A 915 -36.40 5.82 -26.28
N CYS A 916 -35.45 6.31 -25.49
CA CYS A 916 -34.03 6.08 -25.71
C CYS A 916 -33.32 5.92 -24.38
N ASP A 917 -32.06 5.50 -24.42
CA ASP A 917 -31.25 5.34 -23.21
C ASP A 917 -30.31 6.53 -22.99
N LEU A 918 -29.91 7.17 -24.09
CA LEU A 918 -28.93 8.24 -24.13
C LEU A 918 -29.44 9.36 -25.05
N ILE A 919 -29.15 10.60 -24.68
CA ILE A 919 -29.33 11.79 -25.52
C ILE A 919 -27.96 12.41 -25.78
N TYR A 920 -27.60 12.56 -27.04
CA TYR A 920 -26.40 13.28 -27.46
C TYR A 920 -26.79 14.68 -27.93
N ILE A 921 -26.11 15.70 -27.39
CA ILE A 921 -26.25 17.11 -27.78
C ILE A 921 -24.88 17.59 -28.27
N GLU A 922 -24.82 18.10 -29.50
CA GLU A 922 -23.66 18.80 -30.07
C GLU A 922 -24.05 20.22 -30.44
N THR A 923 -23.22 21.17 -30.02
CA THR A 923 -23.37 22.59 -30.31
C THR A 923 -22.21 23.10 -31.14
N ASP A 924 -22.42 24.22 -31.82
CA ASP A 924 -21.40 24.91 -32.62
C ASP A 924 -20.25 25.44 -31.74
N ASN A 925 -20.59 25.98 -30.57
CA ASN A 925 -19.67 26.56 -29.61
C ASN A 925 -19.63 25.77 -28.30
N ASN A 926 -18.53 25.90 -27.55
CA ASN A 926 -18.46 25.39 -26.18
C ASN A 926 -19.43 26.17 -25.30
N ILE A 927 -20.32 25.47 -24.62
CA ILE A 927 -21.17 26.06 -23.60
C ILE A 927 -20.31 26.21 -22.35
N SER A 928 -20.15 27.45 -21.89
CA SER A 928 -19.45 27.81 -20.66
C SER A 928 -20.45 28.41 -19.67
N GLY A 929 -20.54 27.81 -18.48
CA GLY A 929 -21.43 28.29 -17.43
C GLY A 929 -21.41 27.35 -16.23
N ASN A 930 -22.32 27.58 -15.28
CA ASN A 930 -22.38 26.77 -14.06
C ASN A 930 -22.90 25.36 -14.35
N SER A 931 -24.07 25.25 -14.99
CA SER A 931 -24.73 23.98 -15.27
C SER A 931 -25.72 24.08 -16.42
N MET A 932 -26.00 22.95 -17.06
CA MET A 932 -27.15 22.74 -17.93
C MET A 932 -28.11 21.77 -17.25
N THR A 933 -29.39 21.88 -17.59
CA THR A 933 -30.42 20.96 -17.10
C THR A 933 -31.25 20.44 -18.27
N VAL A 934 -31.60 19.16 -18.23
CA VAL A 934 -32.55 18.57 -19.18
C VAL A 934 -33.75 18.04 -18.42
N TYR A 935 -34.94 18.48 -18.83
CA TYR A 935 -36.23 18.03 -18.33
C TYR A 935 -36.97 17.24 -19.40
N TRP A 936 -37.91 16.40 -18.96
CA TRP A 936 -38.78 15.64 -19.85
C TRP A 936 -40.20 15.57 -19.31
N THR A 937 -41.14 15.28 -20.22
CA THR A 937 -42.52 14.93 -19.88
C THR A 937 -42.90 13.61 -20.53
N ASP A 938 -43.87 12.94 -19.95
CA ASP A 938 -44.49 11.74 -20.51
C ASP A 938 -46.00 11.73 -20.26
N ASN A 939 -46.68 10.67 -20.70
CA ASN A 939 -48.12 10.53 -20.51
C ASN A 939 -48.55 10.42 -19.03
N ARG A 940 -47.63 10.04 -18.13
CA ARG A 940 -47.91 9.94 -16.68
C ARG A 940 -47.69 11.28 -15.98
N PHE A 941 -46.70 12.06 -16.45
CA PHE A 941 -46.31 13.37 -15.93
C PHE A 941 -46.21 14.37 -17.09
N PRO A 942 -47.34 15.04 -17.43
CA PRO A 942 -47.42 15.90 -18.61
C PRO A 942 -46.79 17.29 -18.41
N GLU A 943 -46.37 17.63 -17.19
CA GLU A 943 -45.79 18.93 -16.83
C GLU A 943 -44.30 18.79 -16.46
N PHE A 944 -43.47 19.73 -16.92
CA PHE A 944 -42.06 19.75 -16.55
C PHE A 944 -41.90 19.97 -15.04
N SER A 945 -41.14 19.09 -14.40
CA SER A 945 -40.91 19.08 -12.96
C SER A 945 -39.44 18.91 -12.65
N GLU A 946 -39.00 19.48 -11.53
CA GLU A 946 -37.66 19.24 -11.00
C GLU A 946 -37.41 17.81 -10.57
N ASP A 947 -38.47 17.05 -10.31
CA ASP A 947 -38.44 15.61 -10.05
C ASP A 947 -38.26 14.78 -11.34
N GLN A 948 -38.30 15.44 -12.51
CA GLN A 948 -38.06 14.87 -13.84
C GLN A 948 -37.00 15.68 -14.58
N SER A 949 -35.85 15.83 -13.93
CA SER A 949 -34.72 16.57 -14.48
C SER A 949 -33.37 15.92 -14.22
N VAL A 950 -32.39 16.28 -15.03
CA VAL A 950 -30.99 15.94 -14.81
C VAL A 950 -30.13 17.16 -15.05
N TYR A 951 -29.27 17.49 -14.09
CA TYR A 951 -28.37 18.63 -14.19
C TYR A 951 -26.91 18.17 -14.28
N PHE A 952 -26.10 18.92 -15.03
CA PHE A 952 -24.70 18.58 -15.29
C PHE A 952 -23.86 19.81 -15.62
N ALA A 953 -22.54 19.65 -15.55
CA ALA A 953 -21.58 20.74 -15.74
C ALA A 953 -21.56 21.23 -17.21
N ALA A 954 -21.65 22.55 -17.40
CA ALA A 954 -21.63 23.20 -18.70
C ALA A 954 -20.21 23.66 -19.08
N ASN A 955 -19.42 22.73 -19.64
CA ASN A 955 -17.99 22.97 -19.95
C ASN A 955 -17.53 22.32 -21.27
N SER A 956 -18.46 22.03 -22.18
CA SER A 956 -18.21 21.30 -23.42
C SER A 956 -19.13 21.80 -24.53
N ARG A 957 -18.86 21.38 -25.76
CA ARG A 957 -19.80 21.49 -26.90
C ARG A 957 -20.48 20.16 -27.23
N LYS A 958 -20.12 19.08 -26.53
CA LYS A 958 -20.61 17.72 -26.73
C LYS A 958 -21.01 17.13 -25.41
N PHE A 959 -22.27 16.69 -25.33
CA PHE A 959 -22.84 16.10 -24.13
C PHE A 959 -23.52 14.78 -24.52
N LEU A 960 -23.26 13.71 -23.78
CA LEU A 960 -23.97 12.43 -23.91
C LEU A 960 -24.62 12.10 -22.56
N ILE A 961 -25.92 12.32 -22.47
CA ILE A 961 -26.69 12.30 -21.22
C ILE A 961 -27.35 10.94 -21.05
N PRO A 962 -27.14 10.24 -19.92
CA PRO A 962 -27.71 8.92 -19.67
C PRO A 962 -29.12 8.97 -19.09
N MET A 963 -30.11 9.29 -19.91
CA MET A 963 -31.50 9.45 -19.47
C MET A 963 -32.07 8.22 -18.77
N SER A 964 -31.76 7.02 -19.29
CA SER A 964 -32.20 5.74 -18.72
C SER A 964 -31.71 5.47 -17.29
N SER A 965 -30.71 6.21 -16.79
CA SER A 965 -30.28 6.10 -15.39
C SER A 965 -31.33 6.62 -14.39
N GLU A 966 -32.34 7.34 -14.88
CA GLU A 966 -33.44 7.84 -14.05
C GLU A 966 -34.65 6.89 -14.11
N PRO A 967 -35.22 6.46 -12.97
CA PRO A 967 -36.35 5.53 -12.91
C PRO A 967 -37.62 5.97 -13.65
N SER A 968 -38.04 7.23 -13.55
CA SER A 968 -39.24 7.75 -14.23
C SER A 968 -39.10 7.68 -15.76
N TRP A 969 -37.94 8.03 -16.32
CA TRP A 969 -37.62 7.88 -17.74
C TRP A 969 -37.60 6.40 -18.13
N MET A 970 -36.94 5.57 -17.33
CA MET A 970 -36.79 4.14 -17.61
C MET A 970 -38.12 3.38 -17.62
N LEU A 971 -39.04 3.76 -16.73
CA LEU A 971 -40.37 3.17 -16.61
C LEU A 971 -41.41 3.84 -17.51
N SER A 972 -41.03 4.89 -18.26
CA SER A 972 -41.95 5.58 -19.15
C SER A 972 -42.32 4.72 -20.37
N ASP A 973 -43.59 4.77 -20.78
CA ASP A 973 -44.06 4.16 -22.03
C ASP A 973 -43.63 4.97 -23.26
N GLY A 974 -43.21 6.22 -23.06
CA GLY A 974 -42.62 7.07 -24.08
C GLY A 974 -42.64 8.56 -23.72
N ILE A 975 -41.66 9.28 -24.24
CA ILE A 975 -41.39 10.69 -23.93
C ILE A 975 -42.07 11.59 -24.95
N THR A 976 -42.81 12.58 -24.45
CA THR A 976 -43.62 13.51 -25.26
C THR A 976 -42.88 14.80 -25.58
N SER A 977 -42.10 15.33 -24.62
CA SER A 977 -41.33 16.56 -24.79
C SER A 977 -40.00 16.52 -24.04
N LEU A 978 -39.02 17.28 -24.54
CA LEU A 978 -37.72 17.52 -23.91
C LEU A 978 -37.48 19.02 -23.78
N ARG A 979 -37.08 19.49 -22.60
CA ARG A 979 -36.63 20.87 -22.36
C ARG A 979 -35.14 20.88 -22.01
N ILE A 980 -34.35 21.69 -22.71
CA ILE A 980 -32.90 21.83 -22.54
C ILE A 980 -32.62 23.25 -22.06
N ASP A 981 -32.19 23.37 -20.81
CA ASP A 981 -31.84 24.63 -20.17
C ASP A 981 -30.35 24.90 -20.33
N LEU A 982 -30.02 26.09 -20.83
CA LEU A 982 -28.67 26.61 -20.87
C LEU A 982 -28.31 27.25 -19.52
N PRO A 983 -27.02 27.46 -19.21
CA PRO A 983 -26.65 28.15 -17.99
C PRO A 983 -27.27 29.55 -17.94
N ASP A 984 -27.81 29.95 -16.78
CA ASP A 984 -28.41 31.28 -16.57
C ASP A 984 -27.48 32.44 -16.95
N ASN A 985 -26.18 32.21 -16.86
CA ASN A 985 -25.13 33.19 -17.17
C ASN A 985 -24.54 33.05 -18.58
N TYR A 986 -25.03 32.12 -19.40
CA TYR A 986 -24.56 31.97 -20.77
C TYR A 986 -24.94 33.20 -21.59
N LYS A 987 -23.95 33.77 -22.29
CA LYS A 987 -24.13 34.94 -23.15
C LYS A 987 -23.52 34.64 -24.51
N GLY A 988 -24.35 34.68 -25.54
CA GLY A 988 -23.91 34.50 -26.93
C GLY A 988 -24.89 33.69 -27.74
N ASP A 989 -24.50 33.47 -28.99
CA ASP A 989 -25.28 32.69 -29.93
C ASP A 989 -24.97 31.20 -29.80
N ILE A 990 -25.95 30.36 -30.09
CA ILE A 990 -25.82 28.91 -30.02
C ILE A 990 -26.61 28.23 -31.14
N GLN A 991 -25.99 27.26 -31.79
CA GLN A 991 -26.66 26.39 -32.75
C GLN A 991 -26.61 24.94 -32.24
N LEU A 992 -27.77 24.30 -32.12
CA LEU A 992 -27.84 22.85 -31.89
C LEU A 992 -27.50 22.15 -33.20
N LEU A 993 -26.26 21.68 -33.35
CA LEU A 993 -25.80 20.98 -34.55
C LEU A 993 -26.38 19.56 -34.63
N LYS A 994 -26.48 18.87 -33.49
CA LYS A 994 -27.02 17.52 -33.41
C LYS A 994 -27.73 17.31 -32.07
N VAL A 995 -28.96 16.80 -32.12
CA VAL A 995 -29.62 16.18 -30.96
C VAL A 995 -30.04 14.78 -31.37
N TYR A 996 -29.37 13.76 -30.83
CA TYR A 996 -29.61 12.37 -31.20
C TYR A 996 -30.01 11.54 -30.00
N ALA A 997 -31.04 10.72 -30.18
CA ALA A 997 -31.39 9.66 -29.26
C ALA A 997 -30.62 8.38 -29.65
N TYR A 998 -30.09 7.67 -28.66
CA TYR A 998 -29.45 6.37 -28.85
C TYR A 998 -29.99 5.36 -27.85
N SER A 999 -30.03 4.10 -28.26
CA SER A 999 -30.19 2.96 -27.35
C SER A 999 -28.82 2.44 -26.95
N ARG A 1000 -28.67 2.03 -25.69
CA ARG A 1000 -27.56 1.19 -25.24
C ARG A 1000 -27.70 -0.21 -25.88
N PRO A 1001 -26.63 -1.02 -25.91
CA PRO A 1001 -26.73 -2.37 -26.46
C PRO A 1001 -27.73 -3.16 -25.61
N GLY A 1002 -28.84 -3.56 -26.22
CA GLY A 1002 -29.86 -4.36 -25.55
C GLY A 1002 -29.35 -5.77 -25.24
N PHE A 1003 -29.86 -6.31 -24.13
CA PHE A 1003 -29.83 -7.74 -23.82
C PHE A 1003 -30.94 -8.49 -24.53
#